data_AF-A0A9D7EW71-F1
#
_entry.id   AF-A0A9D7EW71-F1
#
_cell.length_a   1.000
_cell.length_b   1.000
_cell.length_c   1.000
_cell.angle_alpha   90.00
_cell.angle_beta   90.00
_cell.angle_gamma   90.00
#
_symmetry.space_group_name_H-M   'P 1'
#
loop_
_entity.id
_entity.type
_entity.pdbx_description
1 polymer ?
#
loop_
_entity_poly.entity_id
_entity_poly.type
_entity_poly.pdbx_seq_one_letter_code
_entity_poly.pdbx_strand_id
1 'polypeptide(L)'
;MKPSNLLLVLAGLALGMLGLQQCAPSSKAPKVLILAKSEFYVHQSTPAAIEAISKICEESGWDVEVTEDPWGYFEEKKLPKYAAVIFLNTAGDVFSPTEEILFERYIEAGGGYVGIHTAIDTEHNWEWYGELVGGRFAGMTEVQEATLQVLDRSHPSTQHLDSVWRRKDEWFNLTSLSPDMTVLINVDEKSYEGGKMGVLHPIAWRREFDGGRVFFTGMGHTAEAYSEPDFLEHLKGGIAYAIGKHKPIVLKKSRSKKPEAPATGFVKTSLACNLFEPMEMEMLPDGRVLLIERRGDLKLFDPTSGEIKVVGSLDVFQDNEEGLLGLAIDPQFEQNKWIYLYYAPLKGTSAIHLSRFEFSGDALQYDTEKVLFEVVTDRSVHNFHAGGSILFDEDGYLYVAAGDNTDHYSDGFTAIDERIDKSQYDAQKSASNSMDLRGKILRIKPQPDGSYICPAGNMFVEKDLHVSAGGKLPLSNLQWGGLARYMPGLESTALKGRPEVFVMGVRNPFRFAVDSRRKLLMWGEPGPDAGLPDTTRGPEGYDEFNWTRKAGFFGWPYFVGDNQPYREYDFETNTPGPWFDPAGVYNDSPHNTGEKVLPPAQPAPIWYPFRSSDQFPILVNGTRCAMGGPVYYNDKYPADTRYPDRLNGKFFIYEWMRCWVLLLEIDSLDQFVGLEPFAPSIRLSRPIDMLIDKNGLLWVLEYGNDWYAQNPDACLSRIDYIRGEDGEEDLAATGANTTPRIRWDLFGKNRSFYTPGDKLRYRVEVNDTQDGSVESGSIPMEAVSVTIEYLDAASRPGNLAQNFKPSSPFAGGKELLDASDCKSCHAVDRKVIGPSYKELAARYGNDKKAPAILGKKIVQGGSGVWGDVAMAAHPQISAKDAEAMAGWILSLSDPANLPLLLEGSYELTLPAASENIPVFVFHASYQDRGAGEHPPLRGAQTLVLRPPMLEAEQADTLSKNARTVQRSLNGKPAKLCEMKDGAFLTFCRIDLTGITALEVFADTPLEGSKLELHIGSPEGRIAGTASLQGAGPVSIAIDRSALPTDGSLQDLYLVAVNEKESSKAVVAIDWVKFKM
;
A
#
# COMPACT_ATOMS: atom_id res chain seq x y z
N MET A 1 -61.36 16.45 -60.03
CA MET A 1 -60.85 17.81 -60.33
C MET A 1 -59.34 17.80 -60.10
N LYS A 2 -58.56 18.01 -61.17
CA LYS A 2 -57.20 18.63 -61.13
C LYS A 2 -57.33 20.08 -60.62
N PRO A 3 -56.27 20.89 -60.32
CA PRO A 3 -54.89 20.90 -60.87
C PRO A 3 -53.81 21.31 -59.82
N SER A 4 -52.53 21.63 -60.03
CA SER A 4 -51.63 21.97 -61.17
C SER A 4 -50.19 22.06 -60.59
N ASN A 5 -49.15 21.45 -61.21
CA ASN A 5 -48.09 22.05 -62.08
C ASN A 5 -47.14 23.04 -61.36
N LEU A 6 -45.80 23.08 -61.51
CA LEU A 6 -44.91 22.87 -62.68
C LEU A 6 -43.43 22.97 -62.17
N LEU A 7 -42.45 22.13 -62.54
CA LEU A 7 -41.44 22.30 -63.63
C LEU A 7 -40.56 21.02 -63.64
N LEU A 8 -40.48 20.19 -64.70
CA LEU A 8 -39.45 20.14 -65.79
C LEU A 8 -38.00 20.29 -65.28
N VAL A 9 -36.97 19.46 -65.56
CA VAL A 9 -36.54 18.64 -66.73
C VAL A 9 -35.17 17.99 -66.33
N LEU A 10 -34.95 16.67 -66.37
CA LEU A 10 -34.19 15.87 -67.36
C LEU A 10 -34.06 14.44 -66.77
N ALA A 11 -34.67 13.39 -67.34
CA ALA A 11 -34.10 12.45 -68.32
C ALA A 11 -32.81 11.75 -67.82
N GLY A 12 -32.67 10.43 -67.70
CA GLY A 12 -33.50 9.28 -68.09
C GLY A 12 -32.77 7.98 -67.71
N LEU A 13 -33.36 6.84 -68.10
CA LEU A 13 -32.84 5.46 -67.99
C LEU A 13 -32.99 4.76 -66.63
N ALA A 14 -34.21 4.28 -66.36
CA ALA A 14 -34.45 3.14 -65.49
C ALA A 14 -35.44 2.20 -66.18
N LEU A 15 -34.95 1.27 -67.00
CA LEU A 15 -35.65 0.00 -67.26
C LEU A 15 -34.73 -0.99 -67.96
N GLY A 16 -34.42 -2.07 -67.25
CA GLY A 16 -33.92 -3.32 -67.83
C GLY A 16 -32.62 -3.83 -67.21
N MET A 17 -32.71 -4.48 -66.05
CA MET A 17 -32.09 -5.79 -65.82
C MET A 17 -32.51 -6.33 -64.46
N LEU A 18 -33.18 -7.48 -64.48
CA LEU A 18 -33.11 -8.44 -63.38
C LEU A 18 -31.62 -8.76 -63.17
N GLY A 19 -31.02 -8.14 -62.15
CA GLY A 19 -29.68 -8.45 -61.67
C GLY A 19 -29.79 -9.35 -60.45
N LEU A 20 -29.12 -10.49 -60.52
CA LEU A 20 -28.83 -11.41 -59.41
C LEU A 20 -28.56 -10.64 -58.10
N GLN A 21 -29.43 -10.79 -57.10
CA GLN A 21 -29.05 -10.54 -55.72
C GLN A 21 -28.07 -11.65 -55.30
N GLN A 22 -26.78 -11.42 -55.51
CA GLN A 22 -25.77 -12.07 -54.70
C GLN A 22 -25.82 -11.43 -53.31
N CYS A 23 -26.38 -12.14 -52.33
CA CYS A 23 -26.01 -11.94 -50.94
C CYS A 23 -24.52 -12.30 -50.81
N ALA A 24 -23.64 -11.29 -50.85
CA ALA A 24 -22.30 -11.44 -50.32
C ALA A 24 -22.38 -11.26 -48.78
N PRO A 25 -21.99 -12.24 -47.96
CA PRO A 25 -21.74 -11.99 -46.55
C PRO A 25 -20.49 -11.12 -46.45
N SER A 26 -20.62 -9.93 -45.88
CA SER A 26 -19.48 -9.15 -45.38
C SER A 26 -18.92 -9.91 -44.17
N SER A 27 -17.96 -10.81 -44.38
CA SER A 27 -17.14 -11.32 -43.29
C SER A 27 -16.14 -10.23 -42.91
N LYS A 28 -16.28 -9.65 -41.72
CA LYS A 28 -15.27 -8.73 -41.16
C LYS A 28 -13.92 -9.44 -41.05
N ALA A 29 -12.82 -8.69 -41.20
CA ALA A 29 -11.46 -9.20 -41.01
C ALA A 29 -11.30 -9.84 -39.61
N PRO A 30 -10.53 -10.94 -39.48
CA PRO A 30 -10.12 -11.45 -38.17
C PRO A 30 -9.40 -10.38 -37.36
N LYS A 31 -9.72 -10.26 -36.07
CA LYS A 31 -8.96 -9.41 -35.14
C LYS A 31 -8.00 -10.25 -34.29
N VAL A 32 -6.82 -9.72 -34.02
CA VAL A 32 -5.81 -10.32 -33.13
C VAL A 32 -5.47 -9.33 -32.02
N LEU A 33 -5.37 -9.82 -30.79
CA LEU A 33 -4.89 -9.04 -29.65
C LEU A 33 -3.48 -9.49 -29.29
N ILE A 34 -2.54 -8.56 -29.18
CA ILE A 34 -1.20 -8.81 -28.63
C ILE A 34 -1.20 -8.31 -27.18
N LEU A 35 -0.97 -9.22 -26.23
CA LEU A 35 -0.72 -8.93 -24.83
C LEU A 35 0.79 -9.06 -24.57
N ALA A 36 1.43 -7.97 -24.13
CA ALA A 36 2.87 -7.88 -23.87
C ALA A 36 3.20 -7.51 -22.41
N LYS A 37 2.35 -7.92 -21.46
CA LYS A 37 2.51 -7.65 -20.02
C LYS A 37 3.58 -8.55 -19.39
N SER A 38 4.51 -7.97 -18.65
CA SER A 38 5.50 -8.71 -17.85
C SER A 38 5.64 -8.06 -16.47
N GLU A 39 5.56 -8.85 -15.40
CA GLU A 39 5.64 -8.33 -14.02
C GLU A 39 7.07 -7.98 -13.58
N PHE A 40 8.08 -8.70 -14.09
CA PHE A 40 9.44 -8.64 -13.52
C PHE A 40 10.54 -8.31 -14.53
N TYR A 41 10.28 -8.44 -15.85
CA TYR A 41 11.32 -8.21 -16.86
C TYR A 41 10.75 -7.88 -18.25
N VAL A 42 11.06 -6.70 -18.77
CA VAL A 42 10.70 -6.30 -20.13
C VAL A 42 11.82 -6.68 -21.10
N HIS A 43 11.53 -7.60 -22.03
CA HIS A 43 12.50 -8.04 -23.03
C HIS A 43 12.78 -6.93 -24.06
N GLN A 44 14.06 -6.70 -24.37
CA GLN A 44 14.47 -5.73 -25.40
C GLN A 44 13.93 -6.06 -26.81
N SER A 45 13.55 -7.31 -27.06
CA SER A 45 12.96 -7.74 -28.33
C SER A 45 11.48 -7.38 -28.47
N THR A 46 10.78 -7.04 -27.39
CA THR A 46 9.33 -6.80 -27.39
C THR A 46 8.89 -5.71 -28.39
N PRO A 47 9.55 -4.54 -28.48
CA PRO A 47 9.17 -3.53 -29.49
C PRO A 47 9.34 -4.03 -30.93
N ALA A 48 10.45 -4.70 -31.24
CA ALA A 48 10.71 -5.26 -32.57
C ALA A 48 9.70 -6.37 -32.92
N ALA A 49 9.29 -7.15 -31.92
CA ALA A 49 8.29 -8.19 -32.07
C ALA A 49 6.89 -7.63 -32.36
N ILE A 50 6.46 -6.61 -31.61
CA ILE A 50 5.18 -5.93 -31.83
C ILE A 50 5.13 -5.35 -33.25
N GLU A 51 6.19 -4.68 -33.70
CA GLU A 51 6.27 -4.12 -35.06
C GLU A 51 6.14 -5.21 -36.13
N ALA A 52 6.93 -6.29 -36.01
CA ALA A 52 6.95 -7.36 -36.98
C ALA A 52 5.63 -8.14 -37.03
N ILE A 53 5.03 -8.47 -35.88
CA ILE A 53 3.75 -9.19 -35.81
C ILE A 53 2.61 -8.30 -36.31
N SER A 54 2.61 -7.01 -35.98
CA SER A 54 1.61 -6.07 -36.49
C SER A 54 1.67 -5.99 -38.01
N LYS A 55 2.87 -5.92 -38.59
CA LYS A 55 3.07 -5.97 -40.04
C LYS A 55 2.61 -7.29 -40.65
N ILE A 56 2.87 -8.44 -40.02
CA ILE A 56 2.34 -9.74 -40.45
C ILE A 56 0.80 -9.70 -40.50
N CYS A 57 0.16 -9.11 -39.49
CA CYS A 57 -1.29 -8.98 -39.44
C CYS A 57 -1.83 -8.09 -40.56
N GLU A 58 -1.23 -6.91 -40.77
CA GLU A 58 -1.60 -5.98 -41.84
C GLU A 58 -1.48 -6.65 -43.23
N GLU A 59 -0.35 -7.30 -43.52
CA GLU A 59 -0.11 -7.99 -44.79
C GLU A 59 -1.04 -9.20 -44.99
N SER A 60 -1.51 -9.81 -43.91
CA SER A 60 -2.44 -10.94 -43.92
C SER A 60 -3.92 -10.52 -43.90
N GLY A 61 -4.21 -9.21 -43.82
CA GLY A 61 -5.55 -8.66 -43.76
C GLY A 61 -6.27 -8.92 -42.43
N TRP A 62 -5.52 -8.97 -41.32
CA TRP A 62 -6.04 -9.08 -39.96
C TRP A 62 -5.92 -7.73 -39.24
N ASP A 63 -6.94 -7.35 -38.48
CA ASP A 63 -6.84 -6.20 -37.60
C ASP A 63 -6.01 -6.61 -36.36
N VAL A 64 -5.11 -5.74 -35.89
CA VAL A 64 -4.30 -5.98 -34.71
C VAL A 64 -4.51 -4.87 -33.68
N GLU A 65 -4.60 -5.25 -32.42
CA GLU A 65 -4.58 -4.35 -31.27
C GLU A 65 -3.49 -4.84 -30.31
N VAL A 66 -2.78 -3.92 -29.66
CA VAL A 66 -1.66 -4.20 -28.75
C VAL A 66 -1.99 -3.61 -27.39
N THR A 67 -1.70 -4.36 -26.33
CA THR A 67 -1.84 -3.89 -24.96
C THR A 67 -0.77 -4.50 -24.06
N GLU A 68 -0.32 -3.74 -23.08
CA GLU A 68 0.49 -4.24 -21.95
C GLU A 68 -0.38 -4.44 -20.69
N ASP A 69 -1.67 -4.15 -20.78
CA ASP A 69 -2.64 -4.35 -19.70
C ASP A 69 -3.84 -5.17 -20.21
N PRO A 70 -4.14 -6.34 -19.63
CA PRO A 70 -5.32 -7.10 -20.00
C PRO A 70 -6.64 -6.39 -19.62
N TRP A 71 -6.60 -5.46 -18.68
CA TRP A 71 -7.78 -4.73 -18.24
C TRP A 71 -8.40 -3.94 -19.39
N GLY A 72 -9.73 -3.97 -19.49
CA GLY A 72 -10.43 -3.32 -20.60
C GLY A 72 -10.30 -4.05 -21.95
N TYR A 73 -9.59 -5.19 -22.05
CA TYR A 73 -9.51 -6.06 -23.23
C TYR A 73 -10.11 -7.45 -22.95
N PHE A 74 -9.84 -8.00 -21.76
CA PHE A 74 -10.33 -9.29 -21.30
C PHE A 74 -11.71 -9.15 -20.64
N GLU A 75 -12.67 -8.65 -21.42
CA GLU A 75 -14.06 -8.44 -20.99
C GLU A 75 -15.06 -9.25 -21.81
N GLU A 76 -16.22 -9.62 -21.23
CA GLU A 76 -17.28 -10.38 -21.92
C GLU A 76 -17.71 -9.78 -23.27
N LYS A 77 -17.63 -8.45 -23.42
CA LYS A 77 -18.07 -7.75 -24.64
C LYS A 77 -16.94 -7.52 -25.64
N LYS A 78 -15.68 -7.58 -25.22
CA LYS A 78 -14.53 -7.20 -26.05
C LYS A 78 -13.68 -8.41 -26.43
N LEU A 79 -13.34 -9.27 -25.49
CA LEU A 79 -12.52 -10.46 -25.74
C LEU A 79 -13.06 -11.36 -26.87
N PRO A 80 -14.39 -11.59 -27.00
CA PRO A 80 -14.93 -12.41 -28.10
C PRO A 80 -14.80 -11.82 -29.52
N LYS A 81 -14.33 -10.58 -29.64
CA LYS A 81 -14.08 -9.94 -30.95
C LYS A 81 -12.77 -10.40 -31.57
N TYR A 82 -11.84 -10.92 -30.77
CA TYR A 82 -10.55 -11.40 -31.25
C TYR A 82 -10.66 -12.87 -31.66
N ALA A 83 -10.10 -13.20 -32.81
CA ALA A 83 -10.01 -14.57 -33.31
C ALA A 83 -8.82 -15.32 -32.68
N ALA A 84 -7.78 -14.58 -32.28
CA ALA A 84 -6.65 -15.08 -31.53
C ALA A 84 -6.11 -14.02 -30.56
N VAL A 85 -5.58 -14.47 -29.42
CA VAL A 85 -4.81 -13.65 -28.48
C VAL A 85 -3.37 -14.16 -28.48
N ILE A 86 -2.42 -13.25 -28.65
CA ILE A 86 -0.98 -13.51 -28.65
C ILE A 86 -0.42 -13.05 -27.31
N PHE A 87 0.21 -13.96 -26.59
CA PHE A 87 1.01 -13.64 -25.41
C PHE A 87 2.44 -13.53 -25.89
N LEU A 88 2.94 -12.30 -25.94
CA LEU A 88 4.23 -11.96 -26.50
C LEU A 88 5.14 -11.55 -25.35
N ASN A 89 6.16 -12.37 -25.08
CA ASN A 89 7.11 -12.10 -24.00
C ASN A 89 6.45 -11.81 -22.64
N THR A 90 5.27 -12.39 -22.37
CA THR A 90 4.62 -12.23 -21.07
C THR A 90 5.41 -13.00 -20.01
N ALA A 91 5.39 -12.57 -18.75
CA ALA A 91 6.02 -13.29 -17.64
C ALA A 91 5.41 -12.84 -16.30
N GLY A 92 5.31 -13.76 -15.34
CA GLY A 92 4.66 -13.51 -14.04
C GLY A 92 3.14 -13.72 -14.07
N ASP A 93 2.46 -13.19 -13.07
CA ASP A 93 1.00 -13.19 -12.87
C ASP A 93 0.40 -11.95 -13.57
N VAL A 94 -0.13 -12.15 -14.77
CA VAL A 94 -0.54 -11.03 -15.64
C VAL A 94 -2.02 -10.72 -15.53
N PHE A 95 -2.84 -11.66 -15.05
CA PHE A 95 -4.29 -11.55 -14.94
C PHE A 95 -4.80 -11.42 -13.50
N SER A 96 -5.97 -10.81 -13.38
CA SER A 96 -6.83 -11.02 -12.21
C SER A 96 -7.66 -12.29 -12.35
N PRO A 97 -8.19 -12.86 -11.25
CA PRO A 97 -9.06 -14.04 -11.32
C PRO A 97 -10.28 -13.90 -12.23
N THR A 98 -10.80 -12.68 -12.40
CA THR A 98 -11.90 -12.41 -13.34
C THR A 98 -11.45 -12.54 -14.79
N GLU A 99 -10.24 -12.07 -15.11
CA GLU A 99 -9.68 -12.14 -16.45
C GLU A 99 -9.23 -13.56 -16.79
N GLU A 100 -8.69 -14.31 -15.81
CA GLU A 100 -8.43 -15.75 -15.92
C GLU A 100 -9.71 -16.48 -16.37
N ILE A 101 -10.80 -16.36 -15.61
CA ILE A 101 -12.10 -16.97 -15.96
C ILE A 101 -12.58 -16.52 -17.35
N LEU A 102 -12.44 -15.24 -17.69
CA LEU A 102 -12.87 -14.76 -19.01
C LEU A 102 -12.00 -15.32 -20.14
N PHE A 103 -10.71 -15.55 -19.88
CA PHE A 103 -9.81 -16.18 -20.82
C PHE A 103 -10.07 -17.68 -20.97
N GLU A 104 -10.37 -18.42 -19.90
CA GLU A 104 -10.85 -19.81 -19.99
C GLU A 104 -12.09 -19.88 -20.88
N ARG A 105 -13.09 -19.05 -20.56
CA ARG A 105 -14.36 -19.03 -21.30
C ARG A 105 -14.16 -18.68 -22.77
N TYR A 106 -13.17 -17.84 -23.08
CA TYR A 106 -12.79 -17.49 -24.43
C TYR A 106 -12.18 -18.70 -25.18
N ILE A 107 -11.26 -19.44 -24.56
CA ILE A 107 -10.68 -20.66 -25.11
C ILE A 107 -11.76 -21.75 -25.29
N GLU A 108 -12.59 -21.97 -24.26
CA GLU A 108 -13.74 -22.88 -24.28
C GLU A 108 -14.73 -22.58 -25.41
N ALA A 109 -14.91 -21.31 -25.73
CA ALA A 109 -15.77 -20.86 -26.82
C ALA A 109 -15.11 -20.96 -28.22
N GLY A 110 -13.88 -21.44 -28.31
CA GLY A 110 -13.15 -21.71 -29.55
C GLY A 110 -12.12 -20.65 -29.94
N GLY A 111 -11.74 -19.78 -29.00
CA GLY A 111 -10.72 -18.74 -29.16
C GLY A 111 -9.34 -19.31 -29.52
N GLY A 112 -8.58 -18.57 -30.30
CA GLY A 112 -7.18 -18.91 -30.60
C GLY A 112 -6.22 -18.36 -29.56
N TYR A 113 -5.16 -19.10 -29.27
CA TYR A 113 -4.05 -18.70 -28.41
C TYR A 113 -2.71 -18.91 -29.13
N VAL A 114 -1.82 -17.92 -29.00
CA VAL A 114 -0.44 -17.95 -29.51
C VAL A 114 0.48 -17.55 -28.36
N GLY A 115 1.35 -18.44 -27.90
CA GLY A 115 2.40 -18.10 -26.95
C GLY A 115 3.75 -17.96 -27.64
N ILE A 116 4.46 -16.87 -27.37
CA ILE A 116 5.78 -16.58 -27.94
C ILE A 116 6.79 -16.37 -26.81
N HIS A 117 7.91 -17.08 -26.89
CA HIS A 117 9.05 -17.00 -25.97
C HIS A 117 8.62 -17.16 -24.51
N THR A 118 8.76 -16.15 -23.64
CA THR A 118 8.46 -16.27 -22.20
C THR A 118 6.98 -16.42 -21.86
N ALA A 119 6.07 -16.48 -22.83
CA ALA A 119 4.66 -16.82 -22.55
C ALA A 119 4.48 -18.13 -21.75
N ILE A 120 5.47 -19.04 -21.78
CA ILE A 120 5.49 -20.26 -20.95
C ILE A 120 5.90 -20.05 -19.48
N ASP A 121 6.45 -18.88 -19.16
CA ASP A 121 6.86 -18.40 -17.83
C ASP A 121 5.80 -17.43 -17.23
N THR A 122 4.56 -17.56 -17.70
CA THR A 122 3.38 -16.77 -17.28
C THR A 122 2.44 -17.64 -16.44
N GLU A 123 1.76 -17.05 -15.46
CA GLU A 123 0.71 -17.66 -14.64
C GLU A 123 1.12 -18.98 -13.95
N HIS A 124 2.17 -18.94 -13.14
CA HIS A 124 2.70 -20.11 -12.43
C HIS A 124 1.72 -20.69 -11.40
N ASN A 125 0.88 -19.85 -10.80
CA ASN A 125 -0.10 -20.26 -9.80
C ASN A 125 -1.42 -20.78 -10.39
N TRP A 126 -1.64 -20.56 -11.69
CA TRP A 126 -2.84 -20.99 -12.40
C TRP A 126 -2.57 -22.30 -13.15
N GLU A 127 -2.96 -23.44 -12.58
CA GLU A 127 -2.69 -24.77 -13.17
C GLU A 127 -3.22 -24.90 -14.60
N TRP A 128 -4.44 -24.41 -14.85
CA TRP A 128 -5.11 -24.46 -16.15
C TRP A 128 -4.30 -23.78 -17.26
N TYR A 129 -3.62 -22.67 -16.97
CA TYR A 129 -2.78 -22.01 -17.98
C TYR A 129 -1.58 -22.87 -18.41
N GLY A 130 -0.95 -23.58 -17.47
CA GLY A 130 0.10 -24.54 -17.81
C GLY A 130 -0.40 -25.67 -18.70
N GLU A 131 -1.62 -26.13 -18.44
CA GLU A 131 -2.30 -27.09 -19.30
C GLU A 131 -2.63 -26.49 -20.68
N LEU A 132 -3.02 -25.22 -20.77
CA LEU A 132 -3.27 -24.52 -22.04
C LEU A 132 -1.99 -24.49 -22.89
N VAL A 133 -0.90 -23.97 -22.34
CA VAL A 133 0.37 -23.83 -23.06
C VAL A 133 0.95 -25.20 -23.40
N GLY A 134 0.86 -26.16 -22.47
CA GLY A 134 1.30 -27.54 -22.65
C GLY A 134 2.70 -27.86 -22.14
N GLY A 135 3.30 -26.97 -21.35
CA GLY A 135 4.56 -27.20 -20.65
C GLY A 135 4.79 -26.10 -19.60
N ARG A 136 5.72 -26.33 -18.67
CA ARG A 136 6.13 -25.35 -17.65
C ARG A 136 7.59 -24.99 -17.81
N PHE A 137 7.90 -23.70 -17.65
CA PHE A 137 9.28 -23.21 -17.67
C PHE A 137 10.09 -23.81 -16.51
N ALA A 138 11.32 -24.25 -16.78
CA ALA A 138 12.23 -24.80 -15.76
C ALA A 138 13.62 -24.16 -15.78
N GLY A 139 13.89 -23.28 -16.74
CA GLY A 139 15.16 -22.57 -16.88
C GLY A 139 15.51 -22.33 -18.35
N MET A 140 16.59 -21.58 -18.57
CA MET A 140 17.04 -21.16 -19.90
C MET A 140 18.56 -21.24 -20.02
N THR A 141 19.07 -21.15 -21.24
CA THR A 141 20.50 -21.06 -21.55
C THR A 141 20.88 -19.63 -21.93
N GLU A 142 22.17 -19.33 -22.09
CA GLU A 142 22.55 -18.12 -22.82
C GLU A 142 22.16 -18.23 -24.31
N VAL A 143 22.10 -17.07 -24.98
CA VAL A 143 21.79 -16.97 -26.42
C VAL A 143 22.89 -17.60 -27.26
N GLN A 144 22.57 -18.68 -27.99
CA GLN A 144 23.54 -19.44 -28.76
C GLN A 144 22.90 -20.12 -29.97
N GLU A 145 23.72 -20.52 -30.95
CA GLU A 145 23.24 -21.27 -32.12
C GLU A 145 22.89 -22.70 -31.73
N ALA A 146 21.74 -23.19 -32.21
CA ALA A 146 21.36 -24.60 -32.12
C ALA A 146 20.80 -25.12 -33.44
N THR A 147 20.82 -26.44 -33.58
CA THR A 147 20.22 -27.18 -34.69
C THR A 147 18.80 -27.61 -34.30
N LEU A 148 17.82 -27.15 -35.07
CA LEU A 148 16.41 -27.46 -34.91
C LEU A 148 15.97 -28.53 -35.92
N GLN A 149 15.29 -29.55 -35.44
CA GLN A 149 14.71 -30.64 -36.24
C GLN A 149 13.22 -30.34 -36.46
N VAL A 150 12.83 -30.15 -37.72
CA VAL A 150 11.44 -29.88 -38.08
C VAL A 150 10.72 -31.21 -38.26
N LEU A 151 9.90 -31.59 -37.27
CA LEU A 151 9.28 -32.91 -37.17
C LEU A 151 7.99 -33.03 -37.98
N ASP A 152 7.21 -31.94 -38.06
CA ASP A 152 6.00 -31.86 -38.88
C ASP A 152 6.12 -30.66 -39.83
N ARG A 153 6.29 -30.94 -41.13
CA ARG A 153 6.37 -29.93 -42.20
C ARG A 153 5.03 -29.72 -42.92
N SER A 154 3.95 -30.34 -42.45
CA SER A 154 2.62 -30.13 -43.01
C SER A 154 1.89 -28.94 -42.38
N HIS A 155 2.38 -28.47 -41.22
CA HIS A 155 1.80 -27.34 -40.51
C HIS A 155 2.15 -26.00 -41.17
N PRO A 156 1.23 -25.01 -41.22
CA PRO A 156 1.49 -23.73 -41.87
C PRO A 156 2.71 -22.97 -41.32
N SER A 157 3.06 -23.17 -40.04
CA SER A 157 4.24 -22.52 -39.43
C SER A 157 5.58 -23.19 -39.77
N THR A 158 5.58 -24.34 -40.43
CA THR A 158 6.80 -25.13 -40.69
C THR A 158 6.93 -25.61 -42.12
N GLN A 159 5.90 -25.42 -42.96
CA GLN A 159 5.87 -25.90 -44.35
C GLN A 159 6.97 -25.30 -45.24
N HIS A 160 7.42 -24.08 -44.94
CA HIS A 160 8.50 -23.39 -45.66
C HIS A 160 9.89 -23.79 -45.18
N LEU A 161 10.00 -24.37 -43.98
CA LEU A 161 11.28 -24.73 -43.38
C LEU A 161 11.83 -26.03 -43.98
N ASP A 162 13.16 -26.13 -44.03
CA ASP A 162 13.86 -27.39 -44.27
C ASP A 162 13.71 -28.36 -43.08
N SER A 163 14.02 -29.65 -43.28
CA SER A 163 13.97 -30.64 -42.20
C SER A 163 14.94 -30.35 -41.05
N VAL A 164 15.95 -29.53 -41.32
CA VAL A 164 16.91 -29.03 -40.35
C VAL A 164 16.98 -27.52 -40.51
N TRP A 165 16.75 -26.79 -39.42
CA TRP A 165 16.82 -25.33 -39.37
C TRP A 165 17.84 -24.92 -38.31
N ARG A 166 18.81 -24.08 -38.66
CA ARG A 166 19.81 -23.58 -37.71
C ARG A 166 19.46 -22.15 -37.35
N ARG A 167 19.42 -21.86 -36.05
CA ARG A 167 19.03 -20.55 -35.55
C ARG A 167 19.78 -20.25 -34.26
N LYS A 168 20.01 -18.96 -33.99
CA LYS A 168 20.54 -18.46 -32.72
C LYS A 168 19.40 -17.87 -31.89
N ASP A 169 19.21 -18.37 -30.67
CA ASP A 169 18.18 -17.92 -29.75
C ASP A 169 18.53 -18.32 -28.31
N GLU A 170 17.67 -17.98 -27.36
CA GLU A 170 17.66 -18.52 -26.00
C GLU A 170 16.83 -19.82 -25.96
N TRP A 171 17.40 -20.89 -25.37
CA TRP A 171 16.75 -22.21 -25.38
C TRP A 171 16.21 -22.57 -23.99
N PHE A 172 14.91 -22.85 -23.92
CA PHE A 172 14.21 -23.14 -22.66
C PHE A 172 14.22 -24.61 -22.31
N ASN A 173 14.62 -24.92 -21.09
CA ASN A 173 14.35 -26.20 -20.45
C ASN A 173 12.93 -26.18 -19.89
N LEU A 174 12.19 -27.26 -20.14
CA LEU A 174 10.78 -27.36 -19.78
C LEU A 174 10.54 -28.53 -18.82
N THR A 175 9.41 -28.48 -18.13
CA THR A 175 8.87 -29.58 -17.34
C THR A 175 7.38 -29.74 -17.65
N SER A 176 6.76 -30.81 -17.13
CA SER A 176 5.31 -31.02 -17.22
C SER A 176 4.75 -30.94 -18.65
N LEU A 177 5.47 -31.49 -19.62
CA LEU A 177 5.05 -31.51 -21.02
C LEU A 177 3.75 -32.30 -21.18
N SER A 178 2.78 -31.69 -21.85
CA SER A 178 1.51 -32.34 -22.17
C SER A 178 1.71 -33.48 -23.17
N PRO A 179 1.17 -34.69 -22.90
CA PRO A 179 1.29 -35.82 -23.81
C PRO A 179 0.50 -35.65 -25.11
N ASP A 180 -0.49 -34.75 -25.14
CA ASP A 180 -1.42 -34.57 -26.27
C ASP A 180 -0.99 -33.46 -27.23
N MET A 181 0.20 -32.86 -27.03
CA MET A 181 0.74 -31.87 -27.96
C MET A 181 1.28 -32.52 -29.24
N THR A 182 1.15 -31.82 -30.37
CA THR A 182 1.85 -32.16 -31.61
C THR A 182 3.11 -31.31 -31.72
N VAL A 183 4.27 -31.91 -31.45
CA VAL A 183 5.58 -31.23 -31.57
C VAL A 183 5.87 -30.94 -33.04
N LEU A 184 6.11 -29.67 -33.34
CA LEU A 184 6.43 -29.19 -34.69
C LEU A 184 7.95 -29.09 -34.90
N ILE A 185 8.65 -28.57 -33.90
CA ILE A 185 10.11 -28.35 -33.93
C ILE A 185 10.72 -28.82 -32.61
N ASN A 186 11.82 -29.57 -32.73
CA ASN A 186 12.61 -30.09 -31.62
C ASN A 186 14.03 -29.52 -31.68
N VAL A 187 14.60 -29.04 -30.58
CA VAL A 187 15.99 -28.58 -30.54
C VAL A 187 16.95 -29.74 -30.23
N ASP A 188 18.07 -29.83 -30.94
CA ASP A 188 19.09 -30.86 -30.70
C ASP A 188 20.08 -30.42 -29.61
N GLU A 189 19.96 -30.97 -28.41
CA GLU A 189 20.85 -30.68 -27.26
C GLU A 189 22.32 -31.01 -27.51
N LYS A 190 22.67 -31.75 -28.58
CA LYS A 190 24.08 -31.97 -28.93
C LYS A 190 24.71 -30.79 -29.66
N SER A 191 23.91 -29.80 -30.06
CA SER A 191 24.34 -28.67 -30.86
C SER A 191 24.59 -27.39 -30.05
N TYR A 192 24.26 -27.38 -28.75
CA TYR A 192 24.37 -26.23 -27.86
C TYR A 192 24.61 -26.69 -26.40
N GLU A 193 25.02 -25.78 -25.51
CA GLU A 193 25.26 -26.09 -24.09
C GLU A 193 24.08 -25.66 -23.19
N GLY A 194 23.76 -26.48 -22.18
CA GLY A 194 22.78 -26.14 -21.13
C GLY A 194 21.40 -26.81 -21.23
N GLY A 195 21.17 -27.64 -22.26
CA GLY A 195 19.97 -28.49 -22.37
C GLY A 195 19.88 -29.57 -21.28
N LYS A 196 18.66 -29.86 -20.80
CA LYS A 196 18.37 -30.80 -19.70
C LYS A 196 17.21 -31.77 -19.98
N MET A 197 16.66 -31.76 -21.19
CA MET A 197 15.47 -32.51 -21.62
C MET A 197 15.82 -33.80 -22.36
N GLY A 198 17.04 -33.93 -22.87
CA GLY A 198 17.52 -35.09 -23.60
C GLY A 198 17.09 -35.10 -25.08
N VAL A 199 16.66 -36.27 -25.57
CA VAL A 199 16.40 -36.47 -27.01
C VAL A 199 15.16 -35.72 -27.50
N LEU A 200 14.13 -35.62 -26.64
CA LEU A 200 12.90 -34.90 -26.94
C LEU A 200 12.92 -33.56 -26.19
N HIS A 201 13.27 -32.51 -26.92
CA HIS A 201 13.29 -31.14 -26.47
C HIS A 201 12.42 -30.27 -27.39
N PRO A 202 11.09 -30.28 -27.21
CA PRO A 202 10.18 -29.47 -28.02
C PRO A 202 10.44 -27.98 -27.82
N ILE A 203 10.50 -27.22 -28.92
CA ILE A 203 10.62 -25.76 -28.88
C ILE A 203 9.49 -25.05 -29.64
N ALA A 204 8.75 -25.76 -30.48
CA ALA A 204 7.48 -25.28 -31.04
C ALA A 204 6.49 -26.43 -31.19
N TRP A 205 5.22 -26.19 -30.85
CA TRP A 205 4.16 -27.19 -30.94
C TRP A 205 2.80 -26.57 -31.20
N ARG A 206 1.84 -27.41 -31.58
CA ARG A 206 0.42 -27.08 -31.61
C ARG A 206 -0.37 -28.04 -30.76
N ARG A 207 -1.55 -27.60 -30.33
CA ARG A 207 -2.58 -28.48 -29.76
C ARG A 207 -3.97 -27.89 -29.93
N GLU A 208 -4.96 -28.76 -29.77
CA GLU A 208 -6.31 -28.32 -29.42
C GLU A 208 -6.42 -28.49 -27.92
N PHE A 209 -6.79 -27.42 -27.23
CA PHE A 209 -6.97 -27.43 -25.78
C PHE A 209 -8.27 -26.74 -25.47
N ASP A 210 -9.10 -27.47 -24.75
CA ASP A 210 -10.31 -26.92 -24.18
C ASP A 210 -11.21 -26.18 -25.17
N GLY A 211 -11.38 -26.73 -26.38
CA GLY A 211 -12.16 -26.12 -27.47
C GLY A 211 -11.39 -25.09 -28.32
N GLY A 212 -10.30 -24.52 -27.81
CA GLY A 212 -9.45 -23.55 -28.50
C GLY A 212 -8.31 -24.17 -29.29
N ARG A 213 -7.69 -23.36 -30.16
CA ARG A 213 -6.50 -23.71 -30.94
C ARG A 213 -5.29 -23.02 -30.35
N VAL A 214 -4.28 -23.80 -29.99
CA VAL A 214 -3.07 -23.33 -29.32
C VAL A 214 -1.88 -23.56 -30.22
N PHE A 215 -1.11 -22.50 -30.46
CA PHE A 215 0.22 -22.56 -31.04
C PHE A 215 1.22 -21.97 -30.03
N PHE A 216 2.36 -22.61 -29.85
CA PHE A 216 3.42 -22.11 -29.01
C PHE A 216 4.77 -22.22 -29.71
N THR A 217 5.61 -21.20 -29.51
CA THR A 217 7.03 -21.22 -29.88
C THR A 217 7.88 -20.60 -28.76
N GLY A 218 8.88 -21.32 -28.27
CA GLY A 218 9.79 -20.83 -27.24
C GLY A 218 10.89 -19.89 -27.77
N MET A 219 10.91 -19.68 -29.08
CA MET A 219 11.87 -18.81 -29.78
C MET A 219 11.39 -17.35 -29.80
N GLY A 220 12.32 -16.42 -30.04
CA GLY A 220 12.00 -14.99 -30.17
C GLY A 220 12.62 -14.10 -29.08
N HIS A 221 13.66 -14.57 -28.39
CA HIS A 221 14.35 -13.79 -27.36
C HIS A 221 14.99 -12.53 -27.90
N THR A 222 15.64 -12.63 -29.07
CA THR A 222 16.47 -11.57 -29.64
C THR A 222 15.66 -10.64 -30.56
N ALA A 223 16.04 -9.37 -30.62
CA ALA A 223 15.38 -8.42 -31.53
C ALA A 223 15.63 -8.80 -33.01
N GLU A 224 16.81 -9.36 -33.31
CA GLU A 224 17.20 -9.80 -34.66
C GLU A 224 16.28 -10.90 -35.21
N ALA A 225 15.69 -11.72 -34.33
CA ALA A 225 14.72 -12.75 -34.67
C ALA A 225 13.63 -12.21 -35.61
N TYR A 226 13.11 -11.03 -35.28
CA TYR A 226 11.98 -10.40 -35.94
C TYR A 226 12.34 -9.72 -37.26
N SER A 227 13.56 -9.91 -37.75
CA SER A 227 13.99 -9.57 -39.10
C SER A 227 14.29 -10.80 -39.97
N GLU A 228 14.23 -12.01 -39.41
CA GLU A 228 14.57 -13.25 -40.13
C GLU A 228 13.37 -13.80 -40.91
N PRO A 229 13.48 -13.98 -42.25
CA PRO A 229 12.34 -14.38 -43.09
C PRO A 229 11.66 -15.68 -42.65
N ASP A 230 12.45 -16.69 -42.31
CA ASP A 230 11.94 -18.01 -41.92
C ASP A 230 11.22 -17.97 -40.55
N PHE A 231 11.67 -17.13 -39.62
CA PHE A 231 11.00 -16.96 -38.33
C PHE A 231 9.71 -16.15 -38.47
N LEU A 232 9.69 -15.11 -39.31
CA LEU A 232 8.48 -14.34 -39.59
C LEU A 232 7.38 -15.20 -40.24
N GLU A 233 7.73 -16.03 -41.21
CA GLU A 233 6.76 -16.96 -41.82
C GLU A 233 6.33 -18.06 -40.84
N HIS A 234 7.20 -18.47 -39.90
CA HIS A 234 6.83 -19.37 -38.79
C HIS A 234 5.78 -18.75 -37.86
N LEU A 235 5.98 -17.50 -37.42
CA LEU A 235 5.00 -16.78 -36.60
C LEU A 235 3.68 -16.59 -37.35
N LYS A 236 3.73 -16.16 -38.61
CA LYS A 236 2.54 -15.99 -39.46
C LYS A 236 1.73 -17.28 -39.58
N GLY A 237 2.39 -18.41 -39.85
CA GLY A 237 1.72 -19.71 -39.93
C GLY A 237 1.11 -20.16 -38.60
N GLY A 238 1.76 -19.84 -37.47
CA GLY A 238 1.24 -20.11 -36.12
C GLY A 238 0.00 -19.28 -35.78
N ILE A 239 0.05 -17.97 -36.06
CA ILE A 239 -1.08 -17.06 -35.88
C ILE A 239 -2.25 -17.46 -36.78
N ALA A 240 -2.00 -17.80 -38.04
CA ALA A 240 -3.02 -18.30 -38.97
C ALA A 240 -3.70 -19.58 -38.45
N TYR A 241 -2.94 -20.51 -37.87
CA TYR A 241 -3.49 -21.71 -37.25
C TYR A 241 -4.40 -21.37 -36.06
N ALA A 242 -3.97 -20.49 -35.17
CA ALA A 242 -4.76 -20.06 -34.01
C ALA A 242 -6.08 -19.40 -34.45
N ILE A 243 -6.05 -18.48 -35.42
CA ILE A 243 -7.24 -17.84 -36.01
C ILE A 243 -8.19 -18.88 -36.62
N GLY A 244 -7.63 -19.89 -37.31
CA GLY A 244 -8.38 -20.98 -37.93
C GLY A 244 -9.46 -20.49 -38.90
N LYS A 245 -10.69 -20.97 -38.75
CA LYS A 245 -11.82 -20.61 -39.64
C LYS A 245 -12.53 -19.29 -39.27
N HIS A 246 -11.99 -18.52 -38.32
CA HIS A 246 -12.59 -17.28 -37.81
C HIS A 246 -14.09 -17.43 -37.46
N LYS A 247 -14.43 -18.45 -36.66
CA LYS A 247 -15.80 -18.64 -36.18
C LYS A 247 -16.11 -17.58 -35.10
N PRO A 248 -17.35 -17.06 -35.04
CA PRO A 248 -17.74 -16.16 -33.96
C PRO A 248 -17.60 -16.83 -32.58
N ILE A 249 -16.93 -16.16 -31.66
CA ILE A 249 -16.78 -16.60 -30.27
C ILE A 249 -18.05 -16.25 -29.49
N VAL A 250 -18.68 -17.26 -28.86
CA VAL A 250 -19.94 -17.09 -28.12
C VAL A 250 -19.76 -17.62 -26.70
N LEU A 251 -19.37 -16.73 -25.77
CA LEU A 251 -19.07 -17.07 -24.37
C LEU A 251 -20.24 -17.70 -23.59
N LYS A 252 -21.48 -17.62 -24.09
CA LYS A 252 -22.63 -18.33 -23.48
C LYS A 252 -22.52 -19.85 -23.59
N LYS A 253 -21.60 -20.37 -24.42
CA LYS A 253 -21.38 -21.80 -24.63
C LYS A 253 -20.21 -22.36 -23.81
N SER A 254 -19.50 -21.51 -23.06
CA SER A 254 -18.43 -21.92 -22.16
C SER A 254 -19.01 -22.69 -20.96
N ARG A 255 -18.21 -23.55 -20.35
CA ARG A 255 -18.59 -24.29 -19.13
C ARG A 255 -18.08 -23.59 -17.87
N SER A 256 -16.97 -22.83 -17.93
CA SER A 256 -16.52 -22.00 -16.82
C SER A 256 -17.62 -20.99 -16.47
N LYS A 257 -17.92 -20.89 -15.17
CA LYS A 257 -18.99 -20.03 -14.65
C LYS A 257 -18.67 -18.57 -14.96
N LYS A 258 -19.70 -17.80 -15.27
CA LYS A 258 -19.55 -16.35 -15.44
C LYS A 258 -19.05 -15.74 -14.12
N PRO A 259 -18.09 -14.80 -14.13
CA PRO A 259 -17.74 -14.04 -12.92
C PRO A 259 -18.99 -13.33 -12.40
N GLU A 260 -19.43 -13.66 -11.19
CA GLU A 260 -20.44 -12.87 -10.48
C GLU A 260 -19.81 -11.54 -10.02
N ALA A 261 -20.62 -10.48 -9.93
CA ALA A 261 -20.13 -9.18 -9.45
C ALA A 261 -19.55 -9.33 -8.03
N PRO A 262 -18.52 -8.55 -7.66
CA PRO A 262 -17.60 -9.03 -6.66
C PRO A 262 -18.11 -8.92 -5.20
N ALA A 263 -17.61 -9.84 -4.37
CA ALA A 263 -18.21 -10.46 -3.19
C ALA A 263 -17.99 -9.76 -1.82
N THR A 264 -17.79 -8.44 -1.78
CA THR A 264 -17.46 -7.71 -0.52
C THR A 264 -18.58 -6.80 -0.03
N GLY A 265 -19.68 -6.69 -0.78
CA GLY A 265 -20.69 -5.65 -0.58
C GLY A 265 -20.25 -4.28 -1.09
N PHE A 266 -19.00 -4.08 -1.51
CA PHE A 266 -18.54 -2.82 -2.08
C PHE A 266 -18.67 -2.79 -3.60
N VAL A 267 -19.13 -1.67 -4.15
CA VAL A 267 -19.27 -1.45 -5.60
C VAL A 267 -18.60 -0.16 -6.01
N LYS A 268 -17.72 -0.22 -7.01
CA LYS A 268 -17.15 0.96 -7.66
C LYS A 268 -18.09 1.46 -8.76
N THR A 269 -18.37 2.75 -8.74
CA THR A 269 -19.03 3.49 -9.82
C THR A 269 -18.07 4.53 -10.36
N SER A 270 -17.69 4.44 -11.64
CA SER A 270 -16.95 5.50 -12.33
C SER A 270 -17.91 6.59 -12.78
N LEU A 271 -17.61 7.83 -12.40
CA LEU A 271 -18.52 8.98 -12.52
C LEU A 271 -18.13 9.91 -13.66
N ALA A 272 -16.83 10.18 -13.81
CA ALA A 272 -16.26 10.93 -14.92
C ALA A 272 -14.92 10.31 -15.28
N CYS A 273 -14.63 10.11 -16.56
CA CYS A 273 -13.41 9.45 -17.05
C CYS A 273 -12.77 10.26 -18.17
N ASN A 274 -11.69 9.74 -18.76
CA ASN A 274 -10.91 10.43 -19.80
C ASN A 274 -10.24 11.71 -19.27
N LEU A 275 -9.77 11.66 -18.02
CA LEU A 275 -9.03 12.75 -17.38
C LEU A 275 -7.58 12.80 -17.89
N PHE A 276 -6.97 13.97 -17.79
CA PHE A 276 -5.63 14.24 -18.30
C PHE A 276 -4.67 14.54 -17.14
N GLU A 277 -4.01 13.49 -16.63
CA GLU A 277 -3.11 13.58 -15.47
C GLU A 277 -3.79 14.20 -14.24
N PRO A 278 -4.91 13.64 -13.74
CA PRO A 278 -5.57 14.15 -12.55
C PRO A 278 -4.65 14.01 -11.33
N MET A 279 -4.67 15.00 -10.44
CA MET A 279 -3.75 15.08 -9.29
C MET A 279 -4.48 14.99 -7.96
N GLU A 280 -5.25 16.01 -7.57
CA GLU A 280 -5.89 16.12 -6.26
C GLU A 280 -7.34 16.62 -6.42
N MET A 281 -8.23 16.26 -5.49
CA MET A 281 -9.63 16.64 -5.48
C MET A 281 -10.11 17.14 -4.12
N GLU A 282 -11.13 17.99 -4.15
CA GLU A 282 -11.78 18.56 -2.96
C GLU A 282 -13.29 18.63 -3.15
N MET A 283 -14.04 18.45 -2.07
CA MET A 283 -15.50 18.48 -2.11
C MET A 283 -16.05 19.81 -1.59
N LEU A 284 -16.80 20.50 -2.45
CA LEU A 284 -17.53 21.70 -2.05
C LEU A 284 -18.65 21.36 -1.05
N PRO A 285 -19.06 22.30 -0.17
CA PRO A 285 -20.12 22.06 0.81
C PRO A 285 -21.46 21.56 0.22
N ASP A 286 -21.75 21.96 -1.02
CA ASP A 286 -22.94 21.54 -1.76
C ASP A 286 -22.85 20.11 -2.32
N GLY A 287 -21.68 19.47 -2.28
CA GLY A 287 -21.43 18.10 -2.73
C GLY A 287 -20.83 17.99 -4.13
N ARG A 288 -20.61 19.11 -4.83
CA ARG A 288 -19.85 19.12 -6.10
C ARG A 288 -18.36 18.93 -5.82
N VAL A 289 -17.63 18.37 -6.79
CA VAL A 289 -16.21 18.03 -6.63
C VAL A 289 -15.35 18.94 -7.51
N LEU A 290 -14.41 19.64 -6.89
CA LEU A 290 -13.29 20.26 -7.61
C LEU A 290 -12.17 19.22 -7.77
N LEU A 291 -11.54 19.17 -8.93
CA LEU A 291 -10.32 18.40 -9.13
C LEU A 291 -9.36 19.14 -10.03
N ILE A 292 -8.07 18.89 -9.85
CA ILE A 292 -7.00 19.48 -10.66
C ILE A 292 -6.34 18.44 -11.54
N GLU A 293 -5.86 18.91 -12.70
CA GLU A 293 -5.02 18.15 -13.62
C GLU A 293 -3.62 18.79 -13.66
N ARG A 294 -2.57 17.96 -13.70
CA ARG A 294 -1.16 18.40 -13.60
C ARG A 294 -0.82 19.49 -14.61
N ARG A 295 -1.47 19.47 -15.77
CA ARG A 295 -1.26 20.43 -16.87
C ARG A 295 -1.88 21.81 -16.65
N GLY A 296 -2.54 22.04 -15.51
CA GLY A 296 -2.99 23.35 -15.07
C GLY A 296 -4.50 23.55 -15.02
N ASP A 297 -5.30 22.56 -15.46
CA ASP A 297 -6.75 22.68 -15.46
C ASP A 297 -7.35 22.43 -14.07
N LEU A 298 -8.28 23.30 -13.67
CA LEU A 298 -9.19 23.12 -12.54
C LEU A 298 -10.56 22.75 -13.11
N LYS A 299 -11.10 21.59 -12.71
CA LYS A 299 -12.39 21.07 -13.16
C LYS A 299 -13.39 20.99 -12.03
N LEU A 300 -14.66 21.18 -12.37
CA LEU A 300 -15.80 21.02 -11.48
C LEU A 300 -16.70 19.90 -12.01
N PHE A 301 -16.92 18.90 -11.17
CA PHE A 301 -17.86 17.80 -11.41
C PHE A 301 -19.13 17.99 -10.58
N ASP A 302 -20.29 17.92 -11.23
CA ASP A 302 -21.60 17.92 -10.58
C ASP A 302 -22.18 16.50 -10.54
N PRO A 303 -22.26 15.85 -9.36
CA PRO A 303 -22.79 14.50 -9.24
C PRO A 303 -24.27 14.38 -9.58
N THR A 304 -25.02 15.49 -9.60
CA THR A 304 -26.45 15.49 -9.92
C THR A 304 -26.68 15.35 -11.42
N SER A 305 -25.91 16.07 -12.22
CA SER A 305 -26.00 16.05 -13.68
C SER A 305 -25.07 15.02 -14.32
N GLY A 306 -24.01 14.62 -13.62
CA GLY A 306 -22.91 13.83 -14.16
C GLY A 306 -21.98 14.62 -15.09
N GLU A 307 -22.09 15.95 -15.11
CA GLU A 307 -21.27 16.82 -15.97
C GLU A 307 -19.95 17.19 -15.28
N ILE A 308 -18.86 17.15 -16.05
CA ILE A 308 -17.56 17.72 -15.66
C ILE A 308 -17.17 18.84 -16.64
N LYS A 309 -16.74 19.99 -16.10
CA LYS A 309 -16.33 21.15 -16.91
C LYS A 309 -15.05 21.79 -16.37
N VAL A 310 -14.23 22.36 -17.25
CA VAL A 310 -13.11 23.21 -16.87
C VAL A 310 -13.65 24.55 -16.36
N VAL A 311 -13.22 24.94 -15.15
CA VAL A 311 -13.65 26.16 -14.44
C VAL A 311 -12.50 27.14 -14.18
N GLY A 312 -11.28 26.75 -14.53
CA GLY A 312 -10.09 27.59 -14.54
C GLY A 312 -8.89 26.84 -15.12
N SER A 313 -7.88 27.57 -15.58
CA SER A 313 -6.63 26.99 -16.07
C SER A 313 -5.45 27.90 -15.71
N LEU A 314 -4.35 27.31 -15.25
CA LEU A 314 -3.10 28.01 -14.94
C LEU A 314 -2.01 27.64 -15.96
N ASP A 315 -1.23 28.64 -16.39
CA ASP A 315 -0.01 28.40 -17.19
C ASP A 315 1.08 27.80 -16.30
N VAL A 316 1.23 26.47 -16.34
CA VAL A 316 2.19 25.74 -15.51
C VAL A 316 3.38 25.21 -16.29
N PHE A 317 4.50 25.03 -15.60
CA PHE A 317 5.65 24.27 -16.08
C PHE A 317 5.28 22.78 -16.07
N GLN A 318 5.54 22.06 -17.16
CA GLN A 318 5.01 20.69 -17.38
C GLN A 318 6.09 19.61 -17.50
N ASP A 319 7.37 19.96 -17.42
CA ASP A 319 8.45 18.97 -17.49
C ASP A 319 8.59 18.23 -16.15
N ASN A 320 9.01 16.96 -16.23
CA ASN A 320 9.12 16.04 -15.10
C ASN A 320 7.80 15.96 -14.30
N GLU A 321 7.88 16.01 -12.96
CA GLU A 321 6.74 15.89 -12.05
C GLU A 321 6.06 17.23 -11.72
N GLU A 322 6.61 18.38 -12.13
CA GLU A 322 6.05 19.68 -11.80
C GLU A 322 4.75 19.97 -12.58
N GLY A 323 3.93 20.90 -12.07
CA GLY A 323 2.65 21.26 -12.67
C GLY A 323 1.71 21.92 -11.67
N LEU A 324 0.41 21.73 -11.84
CA LEU A 324 -0.59 21.99 -10.81
C LEU A 324 -0.75 20.72 -9.96
N LEU A 325 -0.25 20.75 -8.72
CA LEU A 325 0.01 19.55 -7.93
C LEU A 325 -0.96 19.37 -6.77
N GLY A 326 -1.40 20.47 -6.16
CA GLY A 326 -2.29 20.42 -5.01
C GLY A 326 -3.43 21.42 -5.00
N LEU A 327 -4.52 21.03 -4.34
CA LEU A 327 -5.79 21.73 -4.21
C LEU A 327 -6.33 21.56 -2.79
N ALA A 328 -6.66 22.67 -2.12
CA ALA A 328 -7.40 22.64 -0.86
C ALA A 328 -8.50 23.72 -0.85
N ILE A 329 -9.65 23.44 -0.27
CA ILE A 329 -10.67 24.46 0.00
C ILE A 329 -10.53 25.00 1.43
N ASP A 330 -10.74 26.30 1.62
CA ASP A 330 -10.69 26.88 2.95
C ASP A 330 -11.80 26.29 3.85
N PRO A 331 -11.53 25.98 5.14
CA PRO A 331 -12.58 25.49 6.04
C PRO A 331 -13.78 26.45 6.20
N GLN A 332 -13.63 27.73 5.85
CA GLN A 332 -14.67 28.76 5.81
C GLN A 332 -15.09 29.11 4.36
N PHE A 333 -14.96 28.17 3.42
CA PHE A 333 -15.27 28.35 2.01
C PHE A 333 -16.69 28.91 1.76
N GLU A 334 -17.67 28.53 2.57
CA GLU A 334 -19.03 29.06 2.44
C GLU A 334 -19.08 30.59 2.59
N GLN A 335 -18.21 31.15 3.43
CA GLN A 335 -18.14 32.58 3.73
C GLN A 335 -17.16 33.32 2.82
N ASN A 336 -15.96 32.79 2.61
CA ASN A 336 -14.86 33.50 1.94
C ASN A 336 -14.64 33.11 0.47
N LYS A 337 -15.17 31.96 0.04
CA LYS A 337 -14.96 31.40 -1.30
C LYS A 337 -13.49 31.13 -1.64
N TRP A 338 -12.63 30.91 -0.64
CA TRP A 338 -11.20 30.72 -0.89
C TRP A 338 -10.85 29.28 -1.21
N ILE A 339 -10.00 29.13 -2.22
CA ILE A 339 -9.29 27.89 -2.52
C ILE A 339 -7.79 28.16 -2.56
N TYR A 340 -7.01 27.13 -2.32
CA TYR A 340 -5.56 27.14 -2.33
C TYR A 340 -5.08 26.20 -3.42
N LEU A 341 -4.10 26.65 -4.20
CA LEU A 341 -3.48 25.87 -5.27
C LEU A 341 -1.97 25.84 -5.04
N TYR A 342 -1.39 24.65 -5.13
CA TYR A 342 0.05 24.43 -5.09
C TYR A 342 0.54 24.09 -6.49
N TYR A 343 1.22 25.03 -7.16
CA TYR A 343 1.48 24.93 -8.59
C TYR A 343 2.79 25.57 -9.03
N ALA A 344 3.41 24.99 -10.07
CA ALA A 344 4.64 25.42 -10.69
C ALA A 344 4.34 26.35 -11.87
N PRO A 345 4.40 27.69 -11.74
CA PRO A 345 4.15 28.60 -12.87
C PRO A 345 5.17 28.40 -14.00
N LEU A 346 4.70 28.51 -15.25
CA LEU A 346 5.54 28.41 -16.45
C LEU A 346 6.55 29.56 -16.56
N LYS A 347 6.17 30.75 -16.06
CA LYS A 347 6.97 31.98 -16.14
C LYS A 347 7.30 32.49 -14.74
N GLY A 348 8.50 33.04 -14.59
CA GLY A 348 8.94 33.64 -13.33
C GLY A 348 10.12 32.89 -12.72
N THR A 349 10.16 32.86 -11.39
CA THR A 349 11.15 32.09 -10.62
C THR A 349 10.90 30.59 -10.81
N SER A 350 11.99 29.82 -10.80
CA SER A 350 11.94 28.36 -10.77
C SER A 350 11.51 27.93 -9.38
N ALA A 351 10.20 27.86 -9.16
CA ALA A 351 9.60 27.56 -7.87
C ALA A 351 8.18 27.00 -8.03
N ILE A 352 7.72 26.30 -7.00
CA ILE A 352 6.31 25.93 -6.81
C ILE A 352 5.69 26.94 -5.86
N HIS A 353 4.57 27.53 -6.26
CA HIS A 353 3.83 28.52 -5.50
C HIS A 353 2.75 27.85 -4.66
N LEU A 354 2.64 28.24 -3.40
CA LEU A 354 1.39 28.12 -2.67
C LEU A 354 0.61 29.44 -2.80
N SER A 355 -0.49 29.42 -3.54
CA SER A 355 -1.33 30.60 -3.76
C SER A 355 -2.77 30.38 -3.32
N ARG A 356 -3.39 31.44 -2.83
CA ARG A 356 -4.83 31.50 -2.53
C ARG A 356 -5.56 32.32 -3.59
N PHE A 357 -6.71 31.82 -4.01
CA PHE A 357 -7.63 32.45 -4.96
C PHE A 357 -9.04 32.47 -4.39
N GLU A 358 -9.91 33.31 -4.94
CA GLU A 358 -11.36 33.18 -4.81
C GLU A 358 -11.91 32.28 -5.93
N PHE A 359 -12.83 31.38 -5.56
CA PHE A 359 -13.60 30.55 -6.47
C PHE A 359 -15.09 30.89 -6.33
N SER A 360 -15.62 31.63 -7.30
CA SER A 360 -17.00 32.10 -7.26
C SER A 360 -17.64 32.06 -8.66
N GLY A 361 -18.95 31.85 -8.70
CA GLY A 361 -19.69 31.72 -9.97
C GLY A 361 -19.24 30.52 -10.82
N ASP A 362 -18.83 29.42 -10.17
CA ASP A 362 -18.22 28.25 -10.81
C ASP A 362 -16.98 28.58 -11.66
N ALA A 363 -16.18 29.56 -11.22
CA ALA A 363 -14.97 29.97 -11.92
C ALA A 363 -13.86 30.45 -10.96
N LEU A 364 -12.61 30.15 -11.35
CA LEU A 364 -11.41 30.69 -10.70
C LEU A 364 -11.27 32.20 -10.97
N GLN A 365 -11.13 33.01 -9.92
CA GLN A 365 -10.94 34.45 -10.03
C GLN A 365 -9.45 34.83 -10.01
N TYR A 366 -8.84 34.93 -11.18
CA TYR A 366 -7.38 35.08 -11.32
C TYR A 366 -6.80 36.34 -10.67
N ASP A 367 -7.52 37.47 -10.67
CA ASP A 367 -7.06 38.75 -10.12
C ASP A 367 -7.04 38.78 -8.58
N THR A 368 -7.60 37.76 -7.94
CA THR A 368 -7.64 37.61 -6.49
C THR A 368 -6.42 36.87 -5.92
N GLU A 369 -5.51 36.39 -6.78
CA GLU A 369 -4.33 35.63 -6.37
C GLU A 369 -3.56 36.32 -5.24
N LYS A 370 -3.27 35.58 -4.19
CA LYS A 370 -2.24 35.91 -3.20
C LYS A 370 -1.28 34.74 -3.06
N VAL A 371 -0.04 34.95 -3.49
CA VAL A 371 1.07 34.02 -3.23
C VAL A 371 1.44 34.10 -1.75
N LEU A 372 1.35 32.99 -1.04
CA LEU A 372 1.74 32.88 0.37
C LEU A 372 3.27 32.72 0.46
N PHE A 373 3.82 31.68 -0.16
CA PHE A 373 5.26 31.46 -0.26
C PHE A 373 5.64 30.61 -1.50
N GLU A 374 6.93 30.60 -1.82
CA GLU A 374 7.53 29.87 -2.94
C GLU A 374 8.47 28.78 -2.41
N VAL A 375 8.35 27.55 -2.93
CA VAL A 375 9.33 26.47 -2.74
C VAL A 375 10.23 26.46 -3.97
N VAL A 376 11.46 26.94 -3.83
CA VAL A 376 12.41 27.08 -4.94
C VAL A 376 12.84 25.70 -5.44
N THR A 377 12.70 25.46 -6.74
CA THR A 377 13.13 24.23 -7.42
C THR A 377 14.21 24.57 -8.44
N ASP A 378 15.02 23.59 -8.81
CA ASP A 378 16.02 23.72 -9.86
C ASP A 378 15.55 23.02 -11.14
N ARG A 379 15.09 23.83 -12.10
CA ARG A 379 14.67 23.41 -13.46
C ARG A 379 15.81 23.39 -14.48
N SER A 380 17.04 23.72 -14.08
CA SER A 380 18.20 23.74 -15.00
C SER A 380 18.78 22.35 -15.27
N VAL A 381 18.43 21.39 -14.43
CA VAL A 381 18.86 20.00 -14.45
C VAL A 381 17.65 19.09 -14.28
N HIS A 382 17.86 17.79 -14.48
CA HIS A 382 16.81 16.79 -14.49
C HIS A 382 16.41 16.33 -13.07
N ASN A 383 15.70 17.18 -12.32
CA ASN A 383 15.25 16.84 -10.96
C ASN A 383 13.80 16.32 -10.91
N PHE A 384 13.52 15.49 -9.92
CA PHE A 384 12.22 14.87 -9.63
C PHE A 384 11.79 15.14 -8.19
N HIS A 385 10.72 14.48 -7.73
CA HIS A 385 10.18 14.57 -6.38
C HIS A 385 9.65 15.96 -6.07
N ALA A 386 8.57 16.35 -6.76
CA ALA A 386 7.92 17.63 -6.52
C ALA A 386 7.11 17.66 -5.21
N GLY A 387 6.76 16.49 -4.64
CA GLY A 387 5.70 16.39 -3.65
C GLY A 387 4.35 16.78 -4.26
N GLY A 388 3.48 17.47 -3.53
CA GLY A 388 2.36 18.14 -4.19
C GLY A 388 1.10 18.35 -3.38
N SER A 389 0.76 17.43 -2.47
CA SER A 389 -0.51 17.49 -1.75
C SER A 389 -0.57 18.68 -0.79
N ILE A 390 -1.77 19.26 -0.64
CA ILE A 390 -2.08 20.25 0.38
C ILE A 390 -3.42 19.93 1.04
N LEU A 391 -3.51 20.08 2.36
CA LEU A 391 -4.73 19.73 3.10
C LEU A 391 -4.89 20.58 4.36
N PHE A 392 -6.12 21.00 4.62
CA PHE A 392 -6.48 21.63 5.89
C PHE A 392 -6.85 20.59 6.95
N ASP A 393 -6.44 20.86 8.19
CA ASP A 393 -7.05 20.24 9.35
C ASP A 393 -8.28 21.03 9.85
N GLU A 394 -9.03 20.44 10.79
CA GLU A 394 -10.23 21.09 11.36
C GLU A 394 -9.90 22.34 12.21
N ASP A 395 -8.65 22.55 12.61
CA ASP A 395 -8.21 23.76 13.32
C ASP A 395 -7.84 24.90 12.34
N GLY A 396 -7.86 24.64 11.03
CA GLY A 396 -7.51 25.56 9.97
C GLY A 396 -6.01 25.72 9.78
N TYR A 397 -5.20 24.72 10.14
CA TYR A 397 -3.82 24.63 9.69
C TYR A 397 -3.76 23.97 8.32
N LEU A 398 -3.04 24.61 7.40
CA LEU A 398 -2.75 24.09 6.07
C LEU A 398 -1.40 23.38 6.11
N TYR A 399 -1.42 22.10 5.74
CA TYR A 399 -0.24 21.27 5.55
C TYR A 399 0.15 21.27 4.06
N VAL A 400 1.45 21.28 3.77
CA VAL A 400 1.98 21.31 2.40
C VAL A 400 3.13 20.32 2.26
N ALA A 401 3.02 19.39 1.33
CA ALA A 401 4.07 18.42 1.04
C ALA A 401 5.00 18.91 -0.08
N ALA A 402 6.27 19.10 0.25
CA ALA A 402 7.32 19.48 -0.70
C ALA A 402 8.37 18.38 -0.78
N GLY A 403 8.53 17.76 -1.95
CA GLY A 403 9.58 16.76 -2.18
C GLY A 403 10.98 17.39 -2.23
N ASP A 404 12.01 16.54 -2.26
CA ASP A 404 13.41 16.95 -2.10
C ASP A 404 14.02 17.64 -3.33
N ASN A 405 13.32 17.62 -4.48
CA ASN A 405 13.77 18.14 -5.77
C ASN A 405 15.17 17.65 -6.17
N THR A 406 15.41 16.34 -6.03
CA THR A 406 16.68 15.67 -6.31
C THR A 406 16.49 14.60 -7.40
N ASP A 407 17.50 14.40 -8.24
CA ASP A 407 17.45 13.40 -9.32
C ASP A 407 17.51 11.98 -8.73
N HIS A 408 16.68 11.06 -9.25
CA HIS A 408 16.64 9.65 -8.85
C HIS A 408 17.56 8.75 -9.70
N TYR A 409 18.10 9.23 -10.84
CA TYR A 409 19.05 8.48 -11.68
C TYR A 409 20.47 8.41 -11.08
N SER A 410 20.56 8.33 -9.76
CA SER A 410 21.77 7.83 -9.09
C SER A 410 21.93 6.33 -9.42
N ASP A 411 22.88 5.68 -8.76
CA ASP A 411 23.02 4.22 -8.78
C ASP A 411 21.97 3.49 -7.90
N GLY A 412 20.82 4.14 -7.65
CA GLY A 412 19.63 3.59 -6.98
C GLY A 412 19.63 3.73 -5.46
N PHE A 413 20.74 4.08 -4.81
CA PHE A 413 20.80 4.25 -3.36
C PHE A 413 20.58 5.73 -2.96
N THR A 414 20.98 6.08 -1.74
CA THR A 414 20.92 7.45 -1.22
C THR A 414 21.63 8.49 -2.10
N ALA A 415 21.03 9.69 -2.18
CA ALA A 415 21.52 10.84 -2.92
C ALA A 415 22.34 11.76 -2.00
N ILE A 416 23.65 11.53 -1.95
CA ILE A 416 24.62 12.27 -1.10
C ILE A 416 25.91 12.65 -1.87
N ASP A 417 25.82 12.89 -3.18
CA ASP A 417 26.98 13.20 -4.01
C ASP A 417 27.36 14.69 -3.97
N GLU A 418 28.38 15.02 -3.19
CA GLU A 418 28.80 16.40 -2.89
C GLU A 418 29.71 17.03 -3.96
N ARG A 419 29.99 16.33 -5.06
CA ARG A 419 30.84 16.87 -6.13
C ARG A 419 30.18 18.10 -6.77
N ILE A 420 30.99 19.10 -7.09
CA ILE A 420 30.51 20.44 -7.47
C ILE A 420 29.61 20.47 -8.72
N ASP A 421 29.79 19.53 -9.65
CA ASP A 421 29.00 19.37 -10.88
C ASP A 421 27.92 18.29 -10.78
N LYS A 422 27.69 17.77 -9.57
CA LYS A 422 26.78 16.66 -9.26
C LYS A 422 25.76 16.98 -8.18
N SER A 423 25.63 18.26 -7.80
CA SER A 423 24.70 18.68 -6.74
C SER A 423 23.25 18.23 -6.94
N GLN A 424 22.80 17.91 -8.16
CA GLN A 424 21.48 17.31 -8.43
C GLN A 424 21.27 15.93 -7.81
N TYR A 425 22.34 15.26 -7.36
CA TYR A 425 22.33 13.99 -6.64
C TYR A 425 22.68 14.16 -5.15
N ASP A 426 22.56 15.38 -4.61
CA ASP A 426 22.76 15.69 -3.19
C ASP A 426 21.44 16.14 -2.55
N ALA A 427 20.73 15.23 -1.90
CA ALA A 427 19.52 15.53 -1.12
C ALA A 427 19.85 16.11 0.27
N GLN A 428 21.13 16.15 0.68
CA GLN A 428 21.53 16.74 1.96
C GLN A 428 21.32 18.27 1.96
N LYS A 429 21.41 18.88 0.78
CA LYS A 429 21.16 20.33 0.56
C LYS A 429 19.69 20.72 0.73
N SER A 430 18.77 19.76 0.62
CA SER A 430 17.31 19.95 0.65
C SER A 430 16.68 19.24 1.84
N ALA A 431 16.41 17.95 1.75
CA ALA A 431 15.63 17.17 2.73
C ALA A 431 16.16 17.30 4.16
N SER A 432 17.48 17.22 4.32
CA SER A 432 18.19 17.33 5.61
C SER A 432 18.72 18.73 5.92
N ASN A 433 18.46 19.73 5.07
CA ASN A 433 18.80 21.13 5.33
C ASN A 433 17.62 21.84 6.01
N SER A 434 17.84 22.31 7.23
CA SER A 434 16.84 23.02 8.03
C SER A 434 16.46 24.39 7.48
N MET A 435 17.26 24.96 6.58
CA MET A 435 17.01 26.25 5.94
C MET A 435 16.34 26.14 4.56
N ASP A 436 16.07 24.92 4.08
CA ASP A 436 15.38 24.63 2.82
C ASP A 436 13.94 24.15 3.09
N LEU A 437 13.01 24.46 2.17
CA LEU A 437 11.61 24.00 2.25
C LEU A 437 11.38 22.66 1.54
N ARG A 438 12.32 22.21 0.72
CA ARG A 438 12.26 20.94 0.00
C ARG A 438 12.57 19.76 0.91
N GLY A 439 11.94 18.63 0.63
CA GLY A 439 11.99 17.40 1.42
C GLY A 439 11.43 17.62 2.82
N LYS A 440 10.25 18.25 2.89
CA LYS A 440 9.53 18.64 4.12
C LYS A 440 8.02 18.41 3.98
N ILE A 441 7.35 18.27 5.12
CA ILE A 441 5.93 18.63 5.24
C ILE A 441 5.84 19.90 6.09
N LEU A 442 5.28 20.95 5.49
CA LEU A 442 5.15 22.28 6.09
C LEU A 442 3.79 22.40 6.77
N ARG A 443 3.69 23.26 7.79
CA ARG A 443 2.43 23.56 8.49
C ARG A 443 2.30 25.04 8.78
N ILE A 444 1.27 25.67 8.23
CA ILE A 444 1.01 27.11 8.39
C ILE A 444 -0.48 27.37 8.66
N LYS A 445 -0.81 28.60 9.07
CA LYS A 445 -2.19 29.09 9.15
C LYS A 445 -2.36 30.34 8.28
N PRO A 446 -2.93 30.19 7.07
CA PRO A 446 -3.15 31.31 6.15
C PRO A 446 -3.94 32.46 6.76
N GLN A 447 -3.68 33.68 6.30
CA GLN A 447 -4.42 34.89 6.68
C GLN A 447 -5.06 35.57 5.46
N PRO A 448 -6.10 36.40 5.66
CA PRO A 448 -6.84 37.06 4.58
C PRO A 448 -6.01 37.91 3.61
N ASP A 449 -4.94 38.52 4.07
CA ASP A 449 -4.08 39.42 3.28
C ASP A 449 -2.96 38.69 2.51
N GLY A 450 -2.86 37.36 2.66
CA GLY A 450 -1.78 36.55 2.10
C GLY A 450 -0.57 36.40 3.03
N SER A 451 -0.63 36.95 4.25
CA SER A 451 0.28 36.58 5.34
C SER A 451 -0.10 35.20 5.90
N TYR A 452 0.74 34.64 6.77
CA TYR A 452 0.45 33.39 7.45
C TYR A 452 1.11 33.31 8.82
N ILE A 453 0.62 32.41 9.66
CA ILE A 453 1.20 32.09 10.96
C ILE A 453 1.90 30.73 10.86
N CYS A 454 3.15 30.65 11.31
CA CYS A 454 3.80 29.39 11.63
C CYS A 454 3.47 29.05 13.09
N PRO A 455 2.66 28.02 13.38
CA PRO A 455 2.20 27.76 14.73
C PRO A 455 3.29 27.21 15.63
N ALA A 456 3.14 27.44 16.94
CA ALA A 456 3.91 26.77 17.97
C ALA A 456 3.84 25.24 17.81
N GLY A 457 4.97 24.58 18.04
CA GLY A 457 5.10 23.13 17.84
C GLY A 457 5.51 22.73 16.41
N ASN A 458 5.70 23.68 15.50
CA ASN A 458 6.58 23.45 14.35
C ASN A 458 8.02 23.26 14.84
N MET A 459 8.86 22.61 14.02
CA MET A 459 10.18 22.11 14.40
C MET A 459 11.09 23.19 15.01
N PHE A 460 10.99 24.42 14.51
CA PHE A 460 11.82 25.55 14.91
C PHE A 460 11.02 26.70 15.56
N VAL A 461 9.80 26.42 16.03
CA VAL A 461 8.85 27.44 16.50
C VAL A 461 8.31 27.12 17.89
N GLU A 462 8.75 27.86 18.89
CA GLU A 462 8.27 27.73 20.28
C GLU A 462 6.96 28.50 20.55
N LYS A 463 6.70 29.55 19.76
CA LYS A 463 5.51 30.42 19.86
C LYS A 463 5.10 30.83 18.46
N ASP A 464 3.81 31.01 18.23
CA ASP A 464 3.26 31.44 16.94
C ASP A 464 4.06 32.61 16.34
N LEU A 465 4.54 32.42 15.10
CA LEU A 465 5.29 33.42 14.34
C LEU A 465 4.46 33.91 13.16
N HIS A 466 4.29 35.23 13.05
CA HIS A 466 3.61 35.85 11.92
C HIS A 466 4.62 36.14 10.79
N VAL A 467 4.30 35.68 9.58
CA VAL A 467 5.07 35.95 8.36
C VAL A 467 4.27 36.86 7.45
N SER A 468 4.83 38.03 7.11
CA SER A 468 4.12 39.04 6.31
C SER A 468 3.76 38.57 4.89
N ALA A 469 2.65 39.09 4.35
CA ALA A 469 2.18 38.81 3.01
C ALA A 469 3.23 39.14 1.93
N GLY A 470 3.32 38.32 0.89
CA GLY A 470 4.31 38.50 -0.16
C GLY A 470 5.73 38.40 0.38
N GLY A 471 5.93 37.61 1.44
CA GLY A 471 7.21 37.10 1.92
C GLY A 471 7.84 36.19 0.85
N LYS A 472 8.06 36.74 -0.35
CA LYS A 472 9.16 36.41 -1.21
C LYS A 472 10.39 36.67 -0.35
N LEU A 473 10.73 35.70 0.47
CA LEU A 473 12.13 35.42 0.67
C LEU A 473 12.60 35.14 -0.76
N PRO A 474 13.47 35.96 -1.37
CA PRO A 474 14.39 35.36 -2.32
C PRO A 474 15.17 34.26 -1.54
N LEU A 475 16.35 33.88 -1.98
CA LEU A 475 17.39 33.41 -1.05
C LEU A 475 17.48 31.90 -0.84
N SER A 476 17.93 31.25 -1.90
CA SER A 476 19.02 30.29 -1.75
C SER A 476 20.33 30.92 -1.21
N ASN A 477 20.44 32.26 -1.08
CA ASN A 477 21.70 33.01 -0.85
C ASN A 477 21.73 34.07 0.28
N LEU A 478 20.71 34.25 1.14
CA LEU A 478 20.83 35.20 2.26
C LEU A 478 21.31 34.46 3.48
N GLN A 479 22.47 34.90 3.95
CA GLN A 479 22.87 34.74 5.33
C GLN A 479 21.77 35.31 6.25
N TRP A 480 21.61 34.65 7.40
CA TRP A 480 20.78 34.93 8.59
C TRP A 480 20.20 36.35 8.79
N GLY A 481 20.90 37.41 8.41
CA GLY A 481 20.46 38.80 8.58
C GLY A 481 19.25 39.24 7.74
N GLY A 482 18.82 38.46 6.75
CA GLY A 482 17.72 38.83 5.83
C GLY A 482 16.30 38.47 6.30
N LEU A 483 16.15 37.36 7.03
CA LEU A 483 14.85 36.80 7.44
C LEU A 483 14.15 37.68 8.50
N ALA A 484 14.92 38.28 9.42
CA ALA A 484 14.39 39.12 10.49
C ALA A 484 13.60 40.35 9.99
N ARG A 485 13.80 40.77 8.73
CA ARG A 485 13.11 41.93 8.13
C ARG A 485 11.63 41.66 7.81
N TYR A 486 11.25 40.40 7.61
CA TYR A 486 9.90 39.98 7.21
C TYR A 486 9.10 39.34 8.35
N MET A 487 9.70 39.25 9.56
CA MET A 487 9.12 38.59 10.73
C MET A 487 9.11 39.55 11.93
N PRO A 488 8.07 40.38 12.10
CA PRO A 488 7.98 41.29 13.23
C PRO A 488 7.95 40.51 14.56
N GLY A 489 8.91 40.80 15.46
CA GLY A 489 9.05 40.13 16.75
C GLY A 489 10.23 39.15 16.83
N LEU A 490 10.97 38.93 15.74
CA LEU A 490 12.21 38.15 15.75
C LEU A 490 13.38 39.01 16.24
N GLU A 491 13.92 38.74 17.44
CA GLU A 491 15.26 39.23 17.79
C GLU A 491 16.27 38.57 16.85
N SER A 492 17.16 39.37 16.25
CA SER A 492 17.84 39.11 14.97
C SER A 492 18.88 37.96 14.95
N THR A 493 18.78 36.93 15.80
CA THR A 493 19.83 35.89 15.97
C THR A 493 19.36 34.45 16.33
N ALA A 494 18.09 34.04 16.18
CA ALA A 494 17.60 32.85 16.92
C ALA A 494 16.97 31.64 16.19
N LEU A 495 16.62 31.67 14.88
CA LEU A 495 15.87 30.55 14.27
C LEU A 495 16.76 29.47 13.63
N LYS A 496 16.90 28.31 14.28
CA LYS A 496 17.64 27.13 13.81
C LYS A 496 17.13 26.48 12.51
N GLY A 497 16.21 27.11 11.78
CA GLY A 497 15.59 26.55 10.58
C GLY A 497 14.38 27.34 10.11
N ARG A 498 13.78 26.89 9.01
CA ARG A 498 12.57 27.45 8.42
C ARG A 498 11.36 27.24 9.35
N PRO A 499 10.66 28.30 9.79
CA PRO A 499 9.57 28.20 10.75
C PRO A 499 8.36 27.43 10.22
N GLU A 500 8.22 27.29 8.89
CA GLU A 500 7.16 26.52 8.25
C GLU A 500 7.30 25.01 8.47
N VAL A 501 8.51 24.51 8.77
CA VAL A 501 8.83 23.08 8.82
C VAL A 501 8.16 22.39 10.02
N PHE A 502 7.33 21.40 9.73
CA PHE A 502 6.78 20.48 10.73
C PHE A 502 7.48 19.12 10.66
N VAL A 503 7.59 18.54 9.47
CA VAL A 503 8.35 17.31 9.19
C VAL A 503 9.56 17.65 8.35
N MET A 504 10.73 17.14 8.73
CA MET A 504 11.99 17.28 8.00
C MET A 504 12.57 15.92 7.62
N GLY A 505 13.31 15.84 6.52
CA GLY A 505 14.04 14.63 6.14
C GLY A 505 13.14 13.61 5.47
N VAL A 506 12.37 14.06 4.49
CA VAL A 506 11.51 13.21 3.65
C VAL A 506 11.92 13.36 2.18
N ARG A 507 11.78 12.30 1.38
CA ARG A 507 12.15 12.26 -0.04
C ARG A 507 11.05 12.83 -0.92
N ASN A 508 9.90 12.14 -1.00
CA ASN A 508 8.79 12.53 -1.87
C ASN A 508 7.43 12.27 -1.21
N PRO A 509 7.04 13.01 -0.15
CA PRO A 509 5.78 12.78 0.57
C PRO A 509 4.55 13.19 -0.27
N PHE A 510 4.24 12.48 -1.35
CA PHE A 510 3.38 12.96 -2.42
C PHE A 510 1.90 13.10 -2.01
N ARG A 511 1.40 12.17 -1.17
CA ARG A 511 0.04 12.18 -0.61
C ARG A 511 0.05 11.90 0.89
N PHE A 512 -0.71 12.68 1.64
CA PHE A 512 -0.82 12.58 3.09
C PHE A 512 -2.26 12.83 3.54
N ALA A 513 -2.53 12.48 4.80
CA ALA A 513 -3.80 12.75 5.45
C ALA A 513 -3.59 13.27 6.87
N VAL A 514 -4.57 14.04 7.35
CA VAL A 514 -4.58 14.58 8.71
C VAL A 514 -5.80 14.06 9.46
N ASP A 515 -5.56 13.25 10.50
CA ASP A 515 -6.58 12.90 11.48
C ASP A 515 -6.71 14.02 12.51
N SER A 516 -7.64 14.94 12.24
CA SER A 516 -7.89 16.09 13.11
C SER A 516 -8.39 15.70 14.51
N ARG A 517 -9.02 14.53 14.66
CA ARG A 517 -9.52 14.03 15.96
C ARG A 517 -8.35 13.61 16.85
N ARG A 518 -7.37 12.91 16.27
CA ARG A 518 -6.16 12.45 16.98
C ARG A 518 -4.98 13.43 16.90
N LYS A 519 -5.06 14.48 16.08
CA LYS A 519 -3.91 15.35 15.75
C LYS A 519 -2.72 14.57 15.19
N LEU A 520 -3.01 13.61 14.30
CA LEU A 520 -2.03 12.74 13.67
C LEU A 520 -1.90 13.07 12.18
N LEU A 521 -0.69 13.37 11.73
CA LEU A 521 -0.33 13.49 10.31
C LEU A 521 0.19 12.14 9.84
N MET A 522 -0.33 11.60 8.74
CA MET A 522 0.12 10.35 8.11
C MET A 522 0.47 10.59 6.65
N TRP A 523 1.55 10.01 6.13
CA TRP A 523 1.92 10.11 4.71
C TRP A 523 2.51 8.82 4.17
N GLY A 524 2.36 8.64 2.86
CA GLY A 524 3.13 7.67 2.10
C GLY A 524 4.36 8.34 1.50
N GLU A 525 5.48 7.61 1.42
CA GLU A 525 6.75 8.14 0.97
C GLU A 525 7.46 7.16 0.02
N PRO A 526 7.54 7.48 -1.28
CA PRO A 526 8.34 6.74 -2.23
C PRO A 526 9.83 6.90 -1.97
N GLY A 527 10.51 5.78 -1.69
CA GLY A 527 11.95 5.74 -1.44
C GLY A 527 12.80 5.51 -2.69
N PRO A 528 14.10 5.22 -2.52
CA PRO A 528 15.04 5.10 -3.64
C PRO A 528 14.94 3.75 -4.38
N ASP A 529 15.58 3.64 -5.56
CA ASP A 529 15.34 2.57 -6.53
C ASP A 529 16.30 1.36 -6.44
N ALA A 530 17.13 1.29 -5.40
CA ALA A 530 18.06 0.18 -5.20
C ALA A 530 17.29 -1.14 -5.04
N GLY A 531 17.45 -2.04 -6.01
CA GLY A 531 16.72 -3.32 -6.03
C GLY A 531 17.22 -4.36 -5.01
N LEU A 532 18.49 -4.26 -4.57
CA LEU A 532 19.10 -5.16 -3.59
C LEU A 532 20.05 -4.37 -2.67
N PRO A 533 20.26 -4.83 -1.41
CA PRO A 533 21.19 -4.18 -0.50
C PRO A 533 22.64 -4.36 -0.96
N ASP A 534 23.49 -3.38 -0.64
CA ASP A 534 24.91 -3.38 -0.96
C ASP A 534 25.76 -3.02 0.27
N THR A 535 26.81 -3.81 0.52
CA THR A 535 27.65 -3.63 1.72
C THR A 535 28.49 -2.34 1.72
N THR A 536 28.66 -1.71 0.56
CA THR A 536 29.43 -0.47 0.37
C THR A 536 28.54 0.77 0.32
N ARG A 537 27.25 0.63 0.02
CA ARG A 537 26.31 1.76 -0.10
C ARG A 537 25.25 1.79 0.99
N GLY A 538 24.60 0.66 1.26
CA GLY A 538 23.57 0.53 2.28
C GLY A 538 22.41 -0.38 1.88
N PRO A 539 21.23 -0.22 2.49
CA PRO A 539 20.08 -1.09 2.26
C PRO A 539 19.52 -1.00 0.82
N GLU A 540 18.69 -1.99 0.44
CA GLU A 540 17.77 -1.85 -0.69
C GLU A 540 16.82 -0.67 -0.45
N GLY A 541 16.18 -0.15 -1.50
CA GLY A 541 15.20 0.89 -1.34
C GLY A 541 13.97 0.39 -0.58
N TYR A 542 13.27 1.27 0.13
CA TYR A 542 11.94 1.02 0.71
C TYR A 542 10.99 2.18 0.45
N ASP A 543 9.74 1.88 0.12
CA ASP A 543 8.64 2.83 0.29
C ASP A 543 8.13 2.74 1.72
N GLU A 544 7.63 3.85 2.25
CA GLU A 544 7.27 3.96 3.66
C GLU A 544 5.86 4.49 3.86
N PHE A 545 5.21 4.05 4.94
CA PHE A 545 4.10 4.78 5.57
C PHE A 545 4.54 5.29 6.93
N ASN A 546 4.40 6.59 7.11
CA ASN A 546 4.87 7.32 8.27
C ASN A 546 3.71 8.08 8.95
N TRP A 547 3.80 8.29 10.27
CA TRP A 547 2.88 9.17 10.98
C TRP A 547 3.51 9.84 12.20
N THR A 548 3.00 11.02 12.56
CA THR A 548 3.44 11.75 13.76
C THR A 548 2.41 12.76 14.28
N ARG A 549 2.44 12.99 15.61
CA ARG A 549 1.73 14.11 16.27
C ARG A 549 2.62 15.33 16.51
N LYS A 550 3.94 15.15 16.38
CA LYS A 550 4.95 16.16 16.75
C LYS A 550 5.94 16.37 15.62
N ALA A 551 6.47 17.58 15.54
CA ALA A 551 7.54 17.88 14.61
C ALA A 551 8.76 16.98 14.84
N GLY A 552 9.46 16.63 13.76
CA GLY A 552 10.56 15.66 13.82
C GLY A 552 11.39 15.57 12.55
N PHE A 553 12.51 14.85 12.65
CA PHE A 553 13.38 14.48 11.55
C PHE A 553 13.18 13.00 11.21
N PHE A 554 12.92 12.68 9.94
CA PHE A 554 12.54 11.34 9.45
C PHE A 554 13.62 10.71 8.55
N GLY A 555 14.84 11.24 8.62
CA GLY A 555 16.04 10.50 8.27
C GLY A 555 16.58 10.68 6.86
N TRP A 556 15.75 10.95 5.85
CA TRP A 556 16.24 11.09 4.47
C TRP A 556 17.21 12.28 4.32
N PRO A 557 18.39 12.11 3.66
CA PRO A 557 18.82 10.95 2.86
C PRO A 557 19.71 9.94 3.60
N TYR A 558 19.93 10.07 4.90
CA TYR A 558 20.89 9.24 5.64
C TYR A 558 20.33 7.86 6.01
N PHE A 559 19.01 7.76 6.17
CA PHE A 559 18.31 6.55 6.61
C PHE A 559 17.08 6.27 5.73
N VAL A 560 16.65 5.01 5.73
CA VAL A 560 15.41 4.54 5.10
C VAL A 560 14.81 3.40 5.94
N GLY A 561 13.51 3.15 5.82
CA GLY A 561 12.77 2.13 6.55
C GLY A 561 12.81 2.40 8.06
N ASP A 562 13.11 1.37 8.84
CA ASP A 562 13.25 1.45 10.30
C ASP A 562 14.55 2.09 10.78
N ASN A 563 14.97 3.19 10.14
CA ASN A 563 16.27 3.85 10.28
C ASN A 563 17.46 2.98 9.84
N GLN A 564 17.30 2.16 8.80
CA GLN A 564 18.43 1.46 8.20
C GLN A 564 19.43 2.48 7.63
N PRO A 565 20.68 2.49 8.10
CA PRO A 565 21.63 3.52 7.73
C PRO A 565 22.20 3.27 6.33
N TYR A 566 22.39 4.33 5.58
CA TYR A 566 23.34 4.33 4.47
C TYR A 566 24.77 4.58 4.97
N ARG A 567 25.74 4.46 4.07
CA ARG A 567 27.14 4.79 4.33
C ARG A 567 27.50 6.15 3.76
N GLU A 568 28.40 6.85 4.44
CA GLU A 568 29.19 7.87 3.77
C GLU A 568 29.87 7.26 2.55
N TYR A 569 29.99 8.02 1.46
CA TYR A 569 30.55 7.51 0.22
C TYR A 569 31.32 8.59 -0.53
N ASP A 570 32.59 8.30 -0.82
CA ASP A 570 33.39 9.14 -1.69
C ASP A 570 33.14 8.73 -3.15
N PHE A 571 32.40 9.55 -3.89
CA PHE A 571 32.05 9.32 -5.30
C PHE A 571 33.18 9.62 -6.29
N GLU A 572 34.27 10.27 -5.87
CA GLU A 572 35.46 10.43 -6.71
C GLU A 572 36.31 9.15 -6.70
N THR A 573 36.47 8.54 -5.52
CA THR A 573 37.30 7.35 -5.34
C THR A 573 36.50 6.03 -5.31
N ASN A 574 35.17 6.11 -5.28
CA ASN A 574 34.24 4.98 -5.08
C ASN A 574 34.54 4.19 -3.79
N THR A 575 34.88 4.90 -2.71
CA THR A 575 35.29 4.30 -1.45
C THR A 575 34.21 4.47 -0.38
N PRO A 576 33.77 3.39 0.29
CA PRO A 576 32.79 3.50 1.36
C PRO A 576 33.40 4.01 2.66
N GLY A 577 32.73 4.97 3.29
CA GLY A 577 33.03 5.52 4.61
C GLY A 577 32.28 4.79 5.75
N PRO A 578 32.21 5.42 6.94
CA PRO A 578 31.41 4.96 8.07
C PRO A 578 29.90 4.86 7.76
N TRP A 579 29.18 4.12 8.59
CA TRP A 579 27.71 4.12 8.60
C TRP A 579 27.21 5.35 9.35
N PHE A 580 26.11 5.95 8.87
CA PHE A 580 25.45 7.02 9.62
C PHE A 580 24.79 6.48 10.90
N ASP A 581 24.72 7.32 11.94
CA ASP A 581 24.12 6.97 13.24
C ASP A 581 22.74 7.63 13.39
N PRO A 582 21.64 6.85 13.51
CA PRO A 582 20.31 7.41 13.65
C PRO A 582 20.08 8.17 14.96
N ALA A 583 20.94 7.99 15.98
CA ALA A 583 20.90 8.79 17.20
C ALA A 583 21.32 10.26 16.98
N GLY A 584 21.99 10.56 15.87
CA GLY A 584 22.36 11.91 15.47
C GLY A 584 23.36 11.90 14.33
N VAL A 585 23.05 12.66 13.28
CA VAL A 585 23.89 12.79 12.09
C VAL A 585 24.40 14.22 11.94
N TYR A 586 25.59 14.37 11.38
CA TYR A 586 26.19 15.65 11.05
C TYR A 586 26.11 15.88 9.54
N ASN A 587 25.32 16.86 9.11
CA ASN A 587 25.20 17.26 7.71
C ASN A 587 26.33 18.22 7.35
N ASP A 588 27.44 17.67 6.85
CA ASP A 588 28.63 18.39 6.41
C ASP A 588 28.66 18.74 4.92
N SER A 589 27.59 18.42 4.16
CA SER A 589 27.48 18.77 2.75
C SER A 589 27.88 20.22 2.52
N PRO A 590 28.70 20.50 1.48
CA PRO A 590 29.11 21.86 1.13
C PRO A 590 27.93 22.74 0.69
N HIS A 591 26.77 22.12 0.42
CA HIS A 591 25.54 22.78 0.01
C HIS A 591 24.54 22.98 1.16
N ASN A 592 24.83 22.49 2.37
CA ASN A 592 24.01 22.74 3.55
C ASN A 592 24.18 24.18 4.07
N THR A 593 23.07 24.91 4.20
CA THR A 593 23.03 26.30 4.69
C THR A 593 22.39 26.42 6.07
N GLY A 594 21.87 25.32 6.63
CA GLY A 594 21.22 25.27 7.93
C GLY A 594 22.07 24.65 9.03
N GLU A 595 21.37 24.12 10.04
CA GLU A 595 21.96 23.35 11.14
C GLU A 595 22.73 22.14 10.60
N LYS A 596 23.91 21.91 11.17
CA LYS A 596 24.74 20.76 10.83
C LYS A 596 24.46 19.56 11.73
N VAL A 597 24.16 19.80 13.00
CA VAL A 597 23.81 18.72 13.93
C VAL A 597 22.32 18.49 13.83
N LEU A 598 21.92 17.38 13.22
CA LEU A 598 20.51 17.04 13.05
C LEU A 598 19.97 16.31 14.29
N PRO A 599 18.66 16.44 14.60
CA PRO A 599 18.02 15.62 15.62
C PRO A 599 18.11 14.12 15.30
N PRO A 600 17.86 13.24 16.29
CA PRO A 600 17.71 11.81 16.03
C PRO A 600 16.64 11.54 14.97
N ALA A 601 16.91 10.59 14.07
CA ALA A 601 15.96 10.17 13.03
C ALA A 601 14.83 9.32 13.63
N GLN A 602 13.60 9.56 13.19
CA GLN A 602 12.44 8.75 13.55
C GLN A 602 12.26 7.62 12.52
N PRO A 603 12.15 6.34 12.97
CA PRO A 603 12.02 5.21 12.08
C PRO A 603 10.63 5.14 11.45
N ALA A 604 10.55 4.65 10.22
CA ALA A 604 9.28 4.37 9.58
C ALA A 604 8.56 3.20 10.27
N PRO A 605 7.26 3.33 10.58
CA PRO A 605 6.47 2.21 11.10
C PRO A 605 6.17 1.13 10.03
N ILE A 606 6.04 1.48 8.76
CA ILE A 606 5.83 0.49 7.70
C ILE A 606 6.79 0.79 6.57
N TRP A 607 7.52 -0.22 6.11
CA TRP A 607 8.46 -0.10 4.99
C TRP A 607 8.48 -1.37 4.16
N TYR A 608 8.59 -1.25 2.84
CA TYR A 608 8.57 -2.42 1.95
C TYR A 608 9.39 -2.24 0.65
N PRO A 609 10.11 -3.30 0.23
CA PRO A 609 10.95 -3.26 -0.96
C PRO A 609 10.15 -3.55 -2.24
N PHE A 610 10.86 -3.61 -3.38
CA PHE A 610 10.28 -4.11 -4.64
C PHE A 610 9.90 -5.58 -4.55
N ARG A 611 10.73 -6.39 -3.88
CA ARG A 611 10.43 -7.81 -3.61
C ARG A 611 9.32 -7.95 -2.56
N SER A 612 8.79 -9.16 -2.41
CA SER A 612 7.85 -9.46 -1.33
C SER A 612 8.50 -9.18 0.02
N SER A 613 7.82 -8.38 0.85
CA SER A 613 8.29 -8.10 2.20
C SER A 613 8.05 -9.30 3.11
N ASP A 614 9.10 -9.75 3.78
CA ASP A 614 8.98 -10.80 4.82
C ASP A 614 8.18 -10.29 6.04
N GLN A 615 8.22 -8.99 6.30
CA GLN A 615 7.57 -8.33 7.44
C GLN A 615 6.13 -7.93 7.12
N PHE A 616 5.89 -7.52 5.87
CA PHE A 616 4.59 -7.06 5.39
C PHE A 616 4.15 -7.77 4.10
N PRO A 617 3.90 -9.09 4.13
CA PRO A 617 3.56 -9.84 2.91
C PRO A 617 2.33 -9.31 2.18
N ILE A 618 1.39 -8.71 2.90
CA ILE A 618 0.16 -8.10 2.35
C ILE A 618 0.42 -6.94 1.38
N LEU A 619 1.60 -6.31 1.45
CA LEU A 619 1.97 -5.20 0.56
C LEU A 619 2.41 -5.70 -0.83
N VAL A 620 2.53 -7.02 -1.02
CA VAL A 620 2.92 -7.73 -2.25
C VAL A 620 4.26 -7.24 -2.85
N ASN A 621 4.68 -7.75 -4.00
CA ASN A 621 5.87 -7.33 -4.75
C ASN A 621 5.49 -6.44 -5.94
N GLY A 622 6.50 -5.86 -6.61
CA GLY A 622 6.34 -5.03 -7.82
C GLY A 622 6.96 -3.63 -7.67
N THR A 623 6.79 -2.76 -8.67
CA THR A 623 7.08 -1.32 -8.52
C THR A 623 6.16 -0.73 -7.44
N ARG A 624 6.52 0.42 -6.87
CA ARG A 624 5.90 0.94 -5.65
C ARG A 624 5.86 2.47 -5.65
N CYS A 625 4.81 3.01 -5.04
CA CYS A 625 4.60 4.42 -4.76
C CYS A 625 3.53 4.54 -3.65
N ALA A 626 3.98 4.54 -2.40
CA ALA A 626 3.13 4.64 -1.21
C ALA A 626 2.38 5.98 -1.11
N MET A 627 1.08 5.95 -0.76
CA MET A 627 0.24 7.14 -0.61
C MET A 627 -0.66 7.10 0.64
N GLY A 628 -0.67 8.21 1.39
CA GLY A 628 -1.53 8.36 2.56
C GLY A 628 -2.94 8.79 2.18
N GLY A 629 -3.97 8.12 2.73
CA GLY A 629 -5.38 8.43 2.49
C GLY A 629 -6.18 8.72 3.77
N PRO A 630 -7.50 8.97 3.65
CA PRO A 630 -8.32 9.53 4.72
C PRO A 630 -8.53 8.55 5.88
N VAL A 631 -8.97 9.07 7.03
CA VAL A 631 -9.39 8.27 8.20
C VAL A 631 -10.92 8.17 8.27
N TYR A 632 -11.45 6.97 8.55
CA TYR A 632 -12.90 6.75 8.64
C TYR A 632 -13.41 6.87 10.08
N TYR A 633 -14.40 7.74 10.32
CA TYR A 633 -15.08 7.84 11.62
C TYR A 633 -16.59 7.72 11.44
N ASN A 634 -17.18 6.64 11.94
CA ASN A 634 -18.57 6.31 11.66
C ASN A 634 -19.57 7.34 12.24
N ASP A 635 -19.19 8.04 13.30
CA ASP A 635 -19.99 9.07 13.97
C ASP A 635 -20.05 10.38 13.18
N LYS A 636 -19.17 10.58 12.19
CA LYS A 636 -19.23 11.71 11.26
C LYS A 636 -20.31 11.57 10.19
N TYR A 637 -20.88 10.37 10.01
CA TYR A 637 -21.68 10.05 8.83
C TYR A 637 -23.05 9.42 9.19
N PRO A 638 -24.09 9.63 8.35
CA PRO A 638 -25.40 9.03 8.56
C PRO A 638 -25.35 7.50 8.59
N ALA A 639 -26.10 6.91 9.52
CA ALA A 639 -26.14 5.45 9.69
C ALA A 639 -26.62 4.71 8.44
N ASP A 640 -27.40 5.34 7.56
CA ASP A 640 -27.98 4.71 6.35
C ASP A 640 -26.97 4.58 5.19
N THR A 641 -25.97 5.47 5.13
CA THR A 641 -25.04 5.59 3.99
C THR A 641 -23.60 5.22 4.34
N ARG A 642 -23.24 5.29 5.62
CA ARG A 642 -21.89 5.00 6.09
C ARG A 642 -21.49 3.53 5.84
N TYR A 643 -20.19 3.26 5.82
CA TYR A 643 -19.62 1.92 5.81
C TYR A 643 -19.79 1.20 7.15
N PRO A 644 -19.57 -0.12 7.21
CA PRO A 644 -19.67 -0.89 8.45
C PRO A 644 -18.79 -0.35 9.58
N ASP A 645 -19.27 -0.46 10.82
CA ASP A 645 -18.60 0.07 12.02
C ASP A 645 -17.19 -0.49 12.24
N ARG A 646 -16.84 -1.63 11.63
CA ARG A 646 -15.49 -2.20 11.66
C ARG A 646 -14.42 -1.27 11.04
N LEU A 647 -14.80 -0.33 10.17
CA LEU A 647 -13.88 0.66 9.61
C LEU A 647 -13.61 1.84 10.56
N ASN A 648 -14.35 1.96 11.68
CA ASN A 648 -14.25 3.11 12.55
C ASN A 648 -12.84 3.27 13.16
N GLY A 649 -12.25 4.43 12.91
CA GLY A 649 -10.91 4.83 13.33
C GLY A 649 -9.77 4.29 12.47
N LYS A 650 -10.04 3.59 11.34
CA LYS A 650 -9.01 3.07 10.44
C LYS A 650 -8.59 4.09 9.40
N PHE A 651 -7.30 4.09 9.05
CA PHE A 651 -6.75 4.87 7.94
C PHE A 651 -6.85 4.07 6.65
N PHE A 652 -7.28 4.73 5.58
CA PHE A 652 -7.07 4.22 4.24
C PHE A 652 -5.64 4.54 3.83
N ILE A 653 -4.86 3.51 3.54
CA ILE A 653 -3.57 3.65 2.84
C ILE A 653 -3.71 3.01 1.47
N TYR A 654 -3.05 3.56 0.48
CA TYR A 654 -3.16 3.08 -0.89
C TYR A 654 -1.81 3.22 -1.60
N GLU A 655 -1.72 2.57 -2.76
CA GLU A 655 -0.47 2.49 -3.50
C GLU A 655 -0.76 2.61 -5.00
N TRP A 656 -0.02 3.48 -5.65
CA TRP A 656 -0.32 3.93 -7.00
C TRP A 656 0.12 2.94 -8.08
N MET A 657 1.24 2.24 -7.92
CA MET A 657 1.74 1.24 -8.86
C MET A 657 0.95 -0.07 -8.79
N ARG A 658 0.81 -0.66 -7.61
CA ARG A 658 0.14 -1.96 -7.38
C ARG A 658 -1.37 -1.82 -7.15
N CYS A 659 -1.89 -0.59 -7.16
CA CYS A 659 -3.31 -0.28 -7.24
C CYS A 659 -4.19 -0.88 -6.13
N TRP A 660 -3.63 -1.13 -4.95
CA TRP A 660 -4.36 -1.65 -3.80
C TRP A 660 -4.78 -0.53 -2.84
N VAL A 661 -5.76 -0.86 -2.00
CA VAL A 661 -6.17 -0.06 -0.84
C VAL A 661 -6.21 -0.98 0.37
N LEU A 662 -5.56 -0.58 1.46
CA LEU A 662 -5.57 -1.30 2.73
C LEU A 662 -6.10 -0.38 3.83
N LEU A 663 -6.68 -0.99 4.85
CA LEU A 663 -7.07 -0.34 6.09
C LEU A 663 -5.96 -0.55 7.13
N LEU A 664 -5.36 0.54 7.56
CA LEU A 664 -4.36 0.60 8.60
C LEU A 664 -5.01 0.91 9.96
N GLU A 665 -4.73 0.07 10.95
CA GLU A 665 -5.09 0.30 12.35
C GLU A 665 -3.86 0.78 13.14
N ILE A 666 -4.03 1.93 13.79
CA ILE A 666 -3.07 2.55 14.71
C ILE A 666 -3.76 2.68 16.07
N ASP A 667 -3.07 2.28 17.13
CA ASP A 667 -3.60 2.42 18.49
C ASP A 667 -3.41 3.83 19.06
N SER A 668 -3.90 4.06 20.27
CA SER A 668 -3.76 5.34 20.99
C SER A 668 -2.31 5.72 21.33
N LEU A 669 -1.36 4.79 21.23
CA LEU A 669 0.07 5.00 21.51
C LEU A 669 0.88 5.25 20.23
N ASP A 670 0.19 5.53 19.12
CA ASP A 670 0.77 5.72 17.79
C ASP A 670 1.49 4.46 17.27
N GLN A 671 1.05 3.27 17.70
CA GLN A 671 1.67 2.01 17.30
C GLN A 671 0.88 1.34 16.19
N PHE A 672 1.61 0.77 15.23
CA PHE A 672 1.07 -0.10 14.20
C PHE A 672 0.40 -1.33 14.84
N VAL A 673 -0.88 -1.56 14.50
CA VAL A 673 -1.66 -2.71 14.97
C VAL A 673 -1.79 -3.77 13.87
N GLY A 674 -2.13 -3.36 12.65
CA GLY A 674 -2.37 -4.27 11.53
C GLY A 674 -2.81 -3.60 10.24
N LEU A 675 -2.79 -4.40 9.16
CA LEU A 675 -3.29 -4.06 7.83
C LEU A 675 -4.34 -5.09 7.41
N GLU A 676 -5.40 -4.64 6.75
CA GLU A 676 -6.36 -5.52 6.08
C GLU A 676 -6.75 -4.95 4.70
N PRO A 677 -7.07 -5.78 3.69
CA PRO A 677 -7.51 -5.28 2.40
C PRO A 677 -8.85 -4.54 2.48
N PHE A 678 -8.94 -3.38 1.81
CA PHE A 678 -10.22 -2.71 1.57
C PHE A 678 -10.77 -3.10 0.21
N ALA A 679 -12.00 -3.62 0.20
CA ALA A 679 -12.72 -3.99 -1.02
C ALA A 679 -11.82 -4.68 -2.07
N PRO A 680 -11.14 -5.81 -1.72
CA PRO A 680 -10.10 -6.45 -2.57
C PRO A 680 -10.58 -6.86 -3.97
N SER A 681 -11.89 -6.83 -4.14
CA SER A 681 -12.63 -7.17 -5.34
C SER A 681 -12.86 -5.99 -6.27
N ILE A 682 -12.61 -4.76 -5.80
CA ILE A 682 -12.60 -3.53 -6.59
C ILE A 682 -11.20 -3.38 -7.21
N ARG A 683 -11.16 -3.08 -8.50
CA ARG A 683 -9.94 -2.72 -9.22
C ARG A 683 -9.90 -1.21 -9.42
N LEU A 684 -8.74 -0.62 -9.14
CA LEU A 684 -8.45 0.78 -9.35
C LEU A 684 -7.36 0.91 -10.43
N SER A 685 -7.39 1.99 -11.21
CA SER A 685 -6.33 2.36 -12.16
C SER A 685 -5.50 3.47 -11.54
N ARG A 686 -4.39 3.07 -10.90
CA ARG A 686 -3.42 3.96 -10.26
C ARG A 686 -4.09 5.06 -9.41
N PRO A 687 -4.67 4.69 -8.27
CA PRO A 687 -5.34 5.66 -7.40
C PRO A 687 -4.35 6.74 -6.96
N ILE A 688 -4.68 8.01 -7.25
CA ILE A 688 -3.81 9.17 -7.00
C ILE A 688 -4.28 10.00 -5.81
N ASP A 689 -5.58 9.98 -5.52
CA ASP A 689 -6.17 10.72 -4.41
C ASP A 689 -7.48 10.09 -3.91
N MET A 690 -7.80 10.29 -2.63
CA MET A 690 -8.99 9.75 -1.97
C MET A 690 -9.55 10.69 -0.92
N LEU A 691 -10.88 10.81 -0.87
CA LEU A 691 -11.58 11.53 0.20
C LEU A 691 -12.88 10.82 0.61
N ILE A 692 -13.37 11.13 1.81
CA ILE A 692 -14.66 10.63 2.30
C ILE A 692 -15.65 11.78 2.30
N ASP A 693 -16.81 11.58 1.67
CA ASP A 693 -17.85 12.60 1.62
C ASP A 693 -18.70 12.69 2.90
N LYS A 694 -19.58 13.69 2.97
CA LYS A 694 -20.50 13.89 4.11
C LYS A 694 -21.50 12.74 4.35
N ASN A 695 -21.65 11.83 3.38
CA ASN A 695 -22.47 10.63 3.51
C ASN A 695 -21.66 9.41 3.95
N GLY A 696 -20.34 9.56 4.11
CA GLY A 696 -19.44 8.48 4.51
C GLY A 696 -19.06 7.56 3.37
N LEU A 697 -19.13 8.02 2.11
CA LEU A 697 -18.73 7.27 0.92
C LEU A 697 -17.29 7.65 0.50
N LEU A 698 -16.49 6.67 0.10
CA LEU A 698 -15.14 6.89 -0.40
C LEU A 698 -15.18 7.29 -1.88
N TRP A 699 -14.56 8.42 -2.19
CA TRP A 699 -14.27 8.88 -3.54
C TRP A 699 -12.81 8.60 -3.84
N VAL A 700 -12.52 8.18 -5.07
CA VAL A 700 -11.19 7.83 -5.53
C VAL A 700 -10.94 8.52 -6.86
N LEU A 701 -9.83 9.25 -6.96
CA LEU A 701 -9.31 9.78 -8.21
C LEU A 701 -8.26 8.80 -8.76
N GLU A 702 -8.40 8.43 -10.02
CA GLU A 702 -7.59 7.42 -10.71
C GLU A 702 -6.76 8.12 -11.80
N TYR A 703 -5.44 7.94 -11.81
CA TYR A 703 -4.51 8.61 -12.75
C TYR A 703 -4.53 8.00 -14.15
N GLY A 704 -4.85 6.71 -14.27
CA GLY A 704 -4.78 5.95 -15.51
C GLY A 704 -3.41 5.30 -15.76
N ASN A 705 -3.35 4.44 -16.77
CA ASN A 705 -2.17 3.61 -17.04
C ASN A 705 -1.09 4.27 -17.90
N ASP A 706 -1.42 5.20 -18.80
CA ASP A 706 -0.40 5.88 -19.60
C ASP A 706 0.17 7.09 -18.85
N TRP A 707 1.49 7.22 -18.90
CA TRP A 707 2.19 8.34 -18.27
C TRP A 707 2.09 9.59 -19.12
N TYR A 708 1.91 10.74 -18.48
CA TYR A 708 1.91 12.04 -19.16
C TYR A 708 0.83 12.22 -20.25
N ALA A 709 -0.25 11.44 -20.15
CA ALA A 709 -1.26 11.28 -21.20
C ALA A 709 -2.68 11.50 -20.67
N GLN A 710 -3.59 11.73 -21.62
CA GLN A 710 -5.03 11.66 -21.37
C GLN A 710 -5.46 10.19 -21.44
N ASN A 711 -6.02 9.70 -20.35
CA ASN A 711 -6.25 8.28 -20.12
C ASN A 711 -7.75 7.98 -20.09
N PRO A 712 -8.29 7.09 -20.96
CA PRO A 712 -9.70 6.69 -20.90
C PRO A 712 -10.13 6.10 -19.55
N ASP A 713 -9.18 5.52 -18.83
CA ASP A 713 -9.31 4.89 -17.51
C ASP A 713 -8.92 5.81 -16.34
N ALA A 714 -8.42 7.02 -16.60
CA ALA A 714 -8.30 8.04 -15.57
C ALA A 714 -9.68 8.59 -15.24
N CYS A 715 -10.17 8.25 -14.04
CA CYS A 715 -11.53 8.48 -13.64
C CYS A 715 -11.65 9.08 -12.24
N LEU A 716 -12.69 9.88 -12.04
CA LEU A 716 -13.29 10.09 -10.73
C LEU A 716 -14.27 8.94 -10.48
N SER A 717 -14.03 8.19 -9.42
CA SER A 717 -14.83 7.03 -9.02
C SER A 717 -15.35 7.19 -7.60
N ARG A 718 -16.43 6.47 -7.29
CA ARG A 718 -16.99 6.35 -5.94
C ARG A 718 -17.15 4.88 -5.58
N ILE A 719 -16.88 4.55 -4.33
CA ILE A 719 -17.07 3.22 -3.78
C ILE A 719 -18.26 3.25 -2.82
N ASP A 720 -19.27 2.46 -3.13
CA ASP A 720 -20.52 2.36 -2.36
C ASP A 720 -20.53 1.04 -1.58
N TYR A 721 -21.25 0.98 -0.45
CA TYR A 721 -21.48 -0.25 0.30
C TYR A 721 -22.96 -0.67 0.19
N ILE A 722 -23.21 -1.87 -0.33
CA ILE A 722 -24.52 -2.50 -0.45
C ILE A 722 -24.82 -3.24 0.86
N ARG A 723 -25.86 -2.79 1.57
CA ARG A 723 -26.32 -3.39 2.83
C ARG A 723 -27.29 -4.56 2.55
N GLY A 724 -27.12 -5.67 3.27
CA GLY A 724 -28.11 -6.74 3.34
C GLY A 724 -29.35 -6.36 4.18
N GLU A 725 -30.40 -7.19 4.17
CA GLU A 725 -31.67 -6.94 4.88
C GLU A 725 -31.51 -6.69 6.40
N ASP A 726 -30.45 -7.24 7.01
CA ASP A 726 -30.16 -7.11 8.45
C ASP A 726 -29.00 -6.13 8.77
N GLY A 727 -28.43 -5.47 7.76
CA GLY A 727 -27.30 -4.54 7.94
C GLY A 727 -25.92 -5.17 8.14
N GLU A 728 -25.81 -6.51 8.09
CA GLU A 728 -24.53 -7.23 8.03
C GLU A 728 -24.11 -7.52 6.56
N GLU A 729 -22.81 -7.78 6.36
CA GLU A 729 -22.29 -8.34 5.10
C GLU A 729 -22.92 -9.75 4.93
N ASP A 730 -23.86 -9.94 4.00
CA ASP A 730 -24.42 -11.26 3.70
C ASP A 730 -23.40 -12.10 2.90
N LEU A 731 -22.34 -12.54 3.58
CA LEU A 731 -21.17 -13.24 3.02
C LEU A 731 -21.42 -14.72 2.73
N ALA A 732 -22.47 -15.32 3.31
CA ALA A 732 -22.77 -16.74 3.15
C ALA A 732 -23.25 -17.09 1.72
N ALA A 733 -23.67 -16.09 0.95
CA ALA A 733 -24.22 -16.27 -0.40
C ALA A 733 -23.19 -16.12 -1.54
N THR A 734 -21.92 -15.72 -1.26
CA THR A 734 -21.01 -15.17 -2.29
C THR A 734 -19.78 -16.03 -2.63
N GLY A 735 -19.42 -17.02 -1.83
CA GLY A 735 -18.35 -18.00 -2.14
C GLY A 735 -16.90 -17.48 -2.17
N ALA A 736 -16.63 -16.20 -1.86
CA ALA A 736 -15.27 -15.63 -1.78
C ALA A 736 -14.56 -15.96 -0.46
N ASN A 737 -13.22 -15.86 -0.40
CA ASN A 737 -12.45 -16.01 0.85
C ASN A 737 -12.57 -14.75 1.74
N THR A 738 -12.65 -14.90 3.06
CA THR A 738 -12.76 -13.78 4.01
C THR A 738 -11.57 -13.74 4.94
N THR A 739 -11.12 -12.55 5.36
CA THR A 739 -10.05 -12.46 6.35
C THR A 739 -10.51 -13.04 7.69
N PRO A 740 -9.72 -13.94 8.31
CA PRO A 740 -10.08 -14.52 9.60
C PRO A 740 -10.27 -13.47 10.69
N ARG A 741 -11.36 -13.58 11.45
CA ARG A 741 -11.66 -12.73 12.59
C ARG A 741 -11.03 -13.32 13.85
N ILE A 742 -10.19 -12.53 14.51
CA ILE A 742 -9.51 -12.92 15.74
C ILE A 742 -9.96 -12.00 16.86
N ARG A 743 -10.31 -12.59 18.01
CA ARG A 743 -10.75 -11.86 19.20
C ARG A 743 -10.06 -12.37 20.46
N TRP A 744 -9.55 -11.47 21.28
CA TRP A 744 -9.17 -11.72 22.66
C TRP A 744 -10.39 -11.60 23.59
N ASP A 745 -10.77 -12.70 24.25
CA ASP A 745 -11.67 -12.70 25.40
C ASP A 745 -10.85 -12.73 26.69
N LEU A 746 -11.04 -11.70 27.52
CA LEU A 746 -10.39 -11.56 28.82
C LEU A 746 -11.36 -11.87 29.99
N PHE A 747 -12.47 -12.53 29.71
CA PHE A 747 -13.47 -12.94 30.70
C PHE A 747 -13.99 -11.77 31.57
N GLY A 748 -14.29 -10.64 30.91
CA GLY A 748 -14.77 -9.43 31.58
C GLY A 748 -13.69 -8.65 32.34
N LYS A 749 -12.40 -8.90 32.06
CA LYS A 749 -11.30 -8.03 32.46
C LYS A 749 -11.09 -6.90 31.46
N ASN A 750 -10.44 -5.84 31.94
CA ASN A 750 -10.19 -4.63 31.18
C ASN A 750 -9.21 -4.88 30.03
N ARG A 751 -9.54 -4.38 28.83
CA ARG A 751 -8.71 -4.50 27.61
C ARG A 751 -7.76 -3.32 27.37
N SER A 752 -7.79 -2.29 28.22
CA SER A 752 -6.87 -1.16 28.14
C SER A 752 -5.81 -1.21 29.21
N PHE A 753 -6.14 -1.68 30.42
CA PHE A 753 -5.29 -1.55 31.60
C PHE A 753 -5.00 -2.88 32.28
N TYR A 754 -3.82 -2.98 32.89
CA TYR A 754 -3.42 -4.10 33.74
C TYR A 754 -3.07 -3.66 35.17
N THR A 755 -3.23 -4.54 36.15
CA THR A 755 -2.65 -4.35 37.50
C THR A 755 -1.35 -5.15 37.59
N PRO A 756 -0.22 -4.54 38.00
CA PRO A 756 1.02 -5.29 38.21
C PRO A 756 0.83 -6.46 39.18
N GLY A 757 1.27 -7.65 38.77
CA GLY A 757 1.16 -8.90 39.53
C GLY A 757 -0.16 -9.65 39.37
N ASP A 758 -1.15 -9.09 38.66
CA ASP A 758 -2.40 -9.82 38.39
C ASP A 758 -2.16 -11.00 37.45
N LYS A 759 -2.92 -12.07 37.67
CA LYS A 759 -3.06 -13.17 36.71
C LYS A 759 -4.24 -12.89 35.79
N LEU A 760 -3.95 -12.55 34.55
CA LEU A 760 -4.94 -12.30 33.51
C LEU A 760 -5.27 -13.61 32.79
N ARG A 761 -6.51 -14.08 32.93
CA ARG A 761 -7.03 -15.19 32.13
C ARG A 761 -7.42 -14.66 30.75
N TYR A 762 -7.07 -15.40 29.70
CA TYR A 762 -7.39 -15.04 28.33
C TYR A 762 -7.86 -16.25 27.52
N ARG A 763 -8.64 -15.99 26.47
CA ARG A 763 -8.95 -16.91 25.38
C ARG A 763 -8.82 -16.18 24.05
N VAL A 764 -8.27 -16.84 23.04
CA VAL A 764 -8.22 -16.37 21.66
C VAL A 764 -9.31 -17.10 20.88
N GLU A 765 -10.27 -16.35 20.39
CA GLU A 765 -11.31 -16.83 19.48
C GLU A 765 -10.86 -16.54 18.05
N VAL A 766 -10.93 -17.56 17.19
CA VAL A 766 -10.67 -17.41 15.76
C VAL A 766 -11.86 -17.98 15.02
N ASN A 767 -12.46 -17.13 14.17
CA ASN A 767 -13.58 -17.46 13.32
C ASN A 767 -13.28 -17.03 11.90
N ASP A 768 -13.50 -17.93 10.97
CA ASP A 768 -13.42 -17.69 9.54
C ASP A 768 -14.67 -18.28 8.86
N THR A 769 -15.14 -17.64 7.80
CA THR A 769 -16.40 -18.03 7.16
C THR A 769 -16.25 -19.38 6.43
N GLN A 770 -15.05 -19.72 5.99
CA GLN A 770 -14.76 -20.87 5.12
C GLN A 770 -14.10 -22.00 5.92
N ASP A 771 -13.12 -21.68 6.77
CA ASP A 771 -12.42 -22.63 7.62
C ASP A 771 -13.20 -22.96 8.92
N GLY A 772 -14.24 -22.19 9.23
CA GLY A 772 -15.04 -22.32 10.44
C GLY A 772 -14.34 -21.72 11.65
N SER A 773 -14.26 -22.42 12.77
CA SER A 773 -13.71 -21.84 14.00
C SER A 773 -12.81 -22.81 14.76
N VAL A 774 -12.04 -22.24 15.69
CA VAL A 774 -11.31 -23.03 16.69
C VAL A 774 -12.27 -23.80 17.60
N GLU A 775 -13.40 -23.20 17.96
CA GLU A 775 -14.39 -23.81 18.87
C GLU A 775 -15.08 -25.03 18.25
N SER A 776 -15.39 -24.96 16.95
CA SER A 776 -15.90 -26.10 16.17
C SER A 776 -14.83 -27.15 15.85
N GLY A 777 -13.56 -26.86 16.11
CA GLY A 777 -12.41 -27.74 15.83
C GLY A 777 -12.04 -27.84 14.34
N SER A 778 -12.60 -26.97 13.49
CA SER A 778 -12.31 -26.94 12.04
C SER A 778 -11.04 -26.14 11.73
N ILE A 779 -10.77 -25.11 12.53
CA ILE A 779 -9.46 -24.47 12.64
C ILE A 779 -8.67 -25.17 13.76
N PRO A 780 -7.53 -25.84 13.45
CA PRO A 780 -6.73 -26.50 14.46
C PRO A 780 -6.08 -25.45 15.38
N MET A 781 -6.06 -25.72 16.69
CA MET A 781 -5.57 -24.77 17.69
C MET A 781 -4.10 -24.37 17.44
N GLU A 782 -3.32 -25.30 16.89
CA GLU A 782 -1.92 -25.12 16.55
C GLU A 782 -1.64 -24.20 15.35
N ALA A 783 -2.63 -23.92 14.49
CA ALA A 783 -2.46 -23.03 13.33
C ALA A 783 -2.55 -21.55 13.72
N VAL A 784 -2.99 -21.26 14.95
CA VAL A 784 -3.12 -19.91 15.47
C VAL A 784 -1.86 -19.55 16.26
N SER A 785 -1.14 -18.54 15.79
CA SER A 785 0.03 -18.00 16.50
C SER A 785 -0.42 -17.09 17.63
N VAL A 786 0.09 -17.31 18.84
CA VAL A 786 -0.16 -16.46 20.00
C VAL A 786 1.16 -16.07 20.67
N THR A 787 1.33 -14.77 20.92
CA THR A 787 2.46 -14.18 21.64
C THR A 787 1.97 -13.22 22.72
N ILE A 788 2.64 -13.22 23.87
CA ILE A 788 2.41 -12.27 24.96
C ILE A 788 3.78 -11.79 25.43
N GLU A 789 4.03 -10.49 25.35
CA GLU A 789 5.31 -9.90 25.73
C GLU A 789 5.14 -8.72 26.69
N TYR A 790 6.21 -8.48 27.45
CA TYR A 790 6.41 -7.29 28.25
C TYR A 790 7.40 -6.38 27.50
N LEU A 791 7.05 -5.09 27.35
CA LEU A 791 7.90 -4.13 26.66
C LEU A 791 8.23 -2.94 27.58
N ASP A 792 9.54 -2.76 27.75
CA ASP A 792 10.18 -1.55 28.29
C ASP A 792 10.14 -0.45 27.22
N ALA A 793 9.80 0.78 27.61
CA ALA A 793 9.75 1.92 26.70
C ALA A 793 11.11 2.30 26.05
N ALA A 794 12.25 1.82 26.55
CA ALA A 794 13.56 1.94 25.88
C ALA A 794 13.71 0.99 24.68
N SER A 795 12.89 -0.05 24.64
CA SER A 795 12.82 -1.05 23.57
C SER A 795 11.69 -0.73 22.59
N ARG A 796 11.53 0.55 22.22
CA ARG A 796 10.57 0.99 21.20
C ARG A 796 11.22 1.03 19.80
N PRO A 797 11.26 -0.06 19.02
CA PRO A 797 11.09 0.07 17.59
C PRO A 797 9.70 0.66 17.34
N GLY A 798 9.51 1.44 16.29
CA GLY A 798 8.23 2.05 15.92
C GLY A 798 7.07 1.08 15.65
N ASN A 799 7.21 -0.21 15.96
CA ASN A 799 6.24 -1.27 15.68
C ASN A 799 6.25 -2.37 16.75
N LEU A 800 5.26 -2.33 17.65
CA LEU A 800 5.03 -3.44 18.57
C LEU A 800 4.64 -4.71 17.79
N ALA A 801 3.70 -4.63 16.85
CA ALA A 801 3.16 -5.80 16.13
C ALA A 801 4.19 -6.56 15.25
N GLN A 802 5.28 -5.91 14.81
CA GLN A 802 6.23 -6.48 13.85
C GLN A 802 7.48 -7.09 14.50
N ASN A 803 7.77 -6.74 15.75
CA ASN A 803 8.87 -7.38 16.49
C ASN A 803 8.47 -8.72 17.11
N PHE A 804 7.18 -9.08 17.05
CA PHE A 804 6.72 -10.42 17.41
C PHE A 804 7.19 -11.43 16.37
N LYS A 805 8.37 -11.96 16.58
CA LYS A 805 8.69 -13.28 16.03
C LYS A 805 7.74 -14.28 16.71
N PRO A 806 7.13 -15.22 15.96
CA PRO A 806 6.32 -16.27 16.56
C PRO A 806 7.07 -16.86 17.76
N SER A 807 6.38 -17.01 18.89
CA SER A 807 6.97 -17.55 20.13
C SER A 807 7.58 -18.95 19.94
N SER A 808 7.25 -19.61 18.82
CA SER A 808 8.01 -20.74 18.32
C SER A 808 8.33 -20.54 16.83
N PRO A 809 9.61 -20.56 16.39
CA PRO A 809 9.99 -20.65 14.98
C PRO A 809 9.50 -21.93 14.27
N PHE A 810 8.69 -22.74 14.97
CA PHE A 810 8.20 -24.05 14.56
C PHE A 810 6.66 -24.12 14.50
N ALA A 811 5.98 -22.96 14.54
CA ALA A 811 4.56 -22.87 14.24
C ALA A 811 4.26 -23.56 12.89
N GLY A 812 3.24 -24.42 12.84
CA GLY A 812 2.91 -25.25 11.68
C GLY A 812 3.71 -26.55 11.50
N GLY A 813 4.78 -26.78 12.30
CA GLY A 813 5.59 -28.01 12.21
C GLY A 813 4.79 -29.30 12.43
N LYS A 814 3.73 -29.24 13.25
CA LYS A 814 2.82 -30.36 13.50
C LYS A 814 1.93 -30.67 12.28
N GLU A 815 1.38 -29.65 11.64
CA GLU A 815 0.52 -29.82 10.46
C GLU A 815 1.30 -30.43 9.30
N LEU A 816 2.53 -29.97 9.09
CA LEU A 816 3.47 -30.56 8.15
C LEU A 816 3.74 -32.04 8.48
N LEU A 817 3.96 -32.38 9.76
CA LEU A 817 4.11 -33.76 10.21
C LEU A 817 2.84 -34.58 10.01
N ASP A 818 1.68 -33.95 10.17
CA ASP A 818 0.39 -34.59 10.07
C ASP A 818 -0.03 -34.88 8.63
N ALA A 819 0.40 -34.02 7.70
CA ALA A 819 0.20 -34.14 6.25
C ALA A 819 1.26 -35.01 5.56
N SER A 820 2.34 -35.38 6.26
CA SER A 820 3.37 -36.27 5.72
C SER A 820 3.14 -37.73 6.07
N ASP A 821 3.87 -38.61 5.41
CA ASP A 821 3.89 -40.05 5.67
C ASP A 821 4.69 -40.44 6.93
N CYS A 822 5.25 -39.46 7.66
CA CYS A 822 6.05 -39.66 8.87
C CYS A 822 5.31 -40.47 9.95
N LYS A 823 3.97 -40.34 10.04
CA LYS A 823 3.10 -41.11 10.95
C LYS A 823 3.12 -42.62 10.73
N SER A 824 3.52 -43.06 9.54
CA SER A 824 3.64 -44.49 9.22
C SER A 824 4.77 -45.15 10.00
N CYS A 825 5.78 -44.37 10.41
CA CYS A 825 7.00 -44.86 11.04
C CYS A 825 7.23 -44.29 12.45
N HIS A 826 6.62 -43.16 12.79
CA HIS A 826 6.76 -42.47 14.06
C HIS A 826 5.39 -42.23 14.71
N ALA A 827 5.33 -42.28 16.04
CA ALA A 827 4.17 -41.85 16.81
C ALA A 827 4.60 -40.91 17.93
N VAL A 828 3.66 -40.14 18.48
CA VAL A 828 3.95 -39.12 19.50
C VAL A 828 4.58 -39.74 20.75
N ASP A 829 4.00 -40.83 21.26
CA ASP A 829 4.25 -41.35 22.61
C ASP A 829 4.72 -42.80 22.66
N ARG A 830 4.83 -43.46 21.51
CA ARG A 830 5.27 -44.86 21.42
C ARG A 830 6.14 -45.09 20.19
N LYS A 831 7.06 -46.04 20.31
CA LYS A 831 7.88 -46.49 19.19
C LYS A 831 6.99 -47.26 18.19
N VAL A 832 7.13 -46.96 16.90
CA VAL A 832 6.47 -47.72 15.81
C VAL A 832 7.54 -48.46 15.01
N ILE A 833 8.17 -47.79 14.05
CA ILE A 833 9.35 -48.28 13.33
C ILE A 833 10.57 -47.48 13.79
N GLY A 834 10.46 -46.14 13.74
CA GLY A 834 11.38 -45.20 14.34
C GLY A 834 11.04 -44.85 15.80
N PRO A 835 11.91 -44.11 16.52
CA PRO A 835 11.63 -43.63 17.88
C PRO A 835 10.38 -42.75 17.92
N SER A 836 9.73 -42.66 19.08
CA SER A 836 8.64 -41.72 19.29
C SER A 836 9.10 -40.26 19.24
N TYR A 837 8.20 -39.34 18.93
CA TYR A 837 8.51 -37.91 18.97
C TYR A 837 8.93 -37.46 20.38
N LYS A 838 8.33 -38.02 21.44
CA LYS A 838 8.77 -37.77 22.82
C LYS A 838 10.18 -38.27 23.11
N GLU A 839 10.61 -39.40 22.55
CA GLU A 839 11.99 -39.89 22.71
C GLU A 839 13.01 -39.02 21.96
N LEU A 840 12.62 -38.51 20.78
CA LEU A 840 13.43 -37.52 20.05
C LEU A 840 13.54 -36.21 20.84
N ALA A 841 12.43 -35.70 21.35
CA ALA A 841 12.37 -34.52 22.19
C ALA A 841 13.23 -34.67 23.46
N ALA A 842 13.12 -35.81 24.16
CA ALA A 842 13.90 -36.06 25.36
C ALA A 842 15.42 -36.14 25.10
N ARG A 843 15.82 -36.61 23.92
CA ARG A 843 17.25 -36.73 23.55
C ARG A 843 17.87 -35.43 23.04
N TYR A 844 17.10 -34.62 22.32
CA TYR A 844 17.61 -33.47 21.57
C TYR A 844 17.02 -32.11 21.99
N GLY A 845 16.02 -32.08 22.86
CA GLY A 845 15.22 -30.88 23.19
C GLY A 845 15.99 -29.72 23.82
N ASN A 846 17.14 -29.99 24.45
CA ASN A 846 18.01 -28.96 25.03
C ASN A 846 19.09 -28.42 24.05
N ASP A 847 19.17 -28.95 22.83
CA ASP A 847 20.17 -28.54 21.84
C ASP A 847 19.57 -27.51 20.87
N LYS A 848 20.01 -26.26 20.98
CA LYS A 848 19.56 -25.14 20.14
C LYS A 848 19.85 -25.33 18.64
N LYS A 849 20.74 -26.25 18.25
CA LYS A 849 21.05 -26.57 16.85
C LYS A 849 20.29 -27.78 16.33
N ALA A 850 19.60 -28.52 17.20
CA ALA A 850 18.91 -29.74 16.83
C ALA A 850 17.81 -29.55 15.77
N PRO A 851 17.03 -28.46 15.73
CA PRO A 851 16.03 -28.25 14.66
C PRO A 851 16.64 -28.33 13.26
N ALA A 852 17.69 -27.56 12.98
CA ALA A 852 18.38 -27.59 11.69
C ALA A 852 19.04 -28.95 11.38
N ILE A 853 19.64 -29.60 12.40
CA ILE A 853 20.30 -30.91 12.24
C ILE A 853 19.28 -32.01 11.91
N LEU A 854 18.17 -32.03 12.65
CA LEU A 854 17.10 -33.01 12.45
C LEU A 854 16.31 -32.72 11.17
N GLY A 855 16.08 -31.45 10.84
CA GLY A 855 15.49 -31.03 9.56
C GLY A 855 16.30 -31.53 8.37
N LYS A 856 17.63 -31.32 8.38
CA LYS A 856 18.53 -31.89 7.36
C LYS A 856 18.43 -33.42 7.30
N LYS A 857 18.27 -34.08 8.43
CA LYS A 857 18.12 -35.53 8.51
C LYS A 857 16.77 -36.02 7.95
N ILE A 858 15.68 -35.27 8.14
CA ILE A 858 14.36 -35.55 7.52
C ILE A 858 14.50 -35.52 5.99
N VAL A 859 15.13 -34.47 5.46
CA VAL A 859 15.33 -34.27 4.01
C VAL A 859 16.24 -35.35 3.41
N GLN A 860 17.36 -35.67 4.07
CA GLN A 860 18.40 -36.55 3.53
C GLN A 860 18.25 -38.03 3.91
N GLY A 861 17.34 -38.33 4.83
CA GLY A 861 17.23 -39.66 5.46
C GLY A 861 18.40 -39.93 6.41
N GLY A 862 18.43 -41.12 6.99
CA GLY A 862 19.58 -41.52 7.79
C GLY A 862 19.43 -42.83 8.53
N SER A 863 20.54 -43.39 8.99
CA SER A 863 20.60 -44.69 9.68
C SER A 863 21.55 -44.65 10.88
N GLY A 864 21.51 -45.69 11.72
CA GLY A 864 22.55 -45.98 12.71
C GLY A 864 22.49 -45.22 14.05
N VAL A 865 21.55 -44.30 14.26
CA VAL A 865 21.45 -43.51 15.51
C VAL A 865 20.44 -44.06 16.52
N TRP A 866 19.44 -44.80 16.02
CA TRP A 866 18.32 -45.36 16.81
C TRP A 866 18.06 -46.85 16.53
N GLY A 867 18.98 -47.51 15.82
CA GLY A 867 18.90 -48.92 15.41
C GLY A 867 19.35 -49.12 13.95
N ASP A 868 19.19 -50.37 13.47
CA ASP A 868 19.63 -50.80 12.14
C ASP A 868 18.65 -50.42 11.01
N VAL A 869 17.46 -49.94 11.36
CA VAL A 869 16.43 -49.51 10.40
C VAL A 869 16.73 -48.08 9.93
N ALA A 870 16.93 -47.90 8.63
CA ALA A 870 17.16 -46.60 8.02
C ALA A 870 15.83 -45.82 7.85
N MET A 871 15.88 -44.52 8.11
CA MET A 871 14.84 -43.57 7.78
C MET A 871 14.99 -43.14 6.32
N ALA A 872 13.90 -43.21 5.56
CA ALA A 872 13.85 -42.74 4.17
C ALA A 872 14.10 -41.23 4.10
N ALA A 873 14.65 -40.79 2.97
CA ALA A 873 14.85 -39.36 2.67
C ALA A 873 13.54 -38.73 2.19
N HIS A 874 13.28 -37.50 2.60
CA HIS A 874 12.13 -36.70 2.17
C HIS A 874 12.60 -35.44 1.42
N PRO A 875 13.25 -35.57 0.25
CA PRO A 875 13.77 -34.41 -0.51
C PRO A 875 12.68 -33.47 -1.02
N GLN A 876 11.43 -33.91 -1.03
CA GLN A 876 10.25 -33.11 -1.38
C GLN A 876 9.84 -32.09 -0.29
N ILE A 877 10.34 -32.24 0.95
CA ILE A 877 10.07 -31.30 2.04
C ILE A 877 11.20 -30.26 2.05
N SER A 878 10.84 -28.97 2.05
CA SER A 878 11.85 -27.91 2.08
C SER A 878 12.69 -27.97 3.37
N ALA A 879 13.92 -27.46 3.32
CA ALA A 879 14.79 -27.45 4.50
C ALA A 879 14.17 -26.67 5.68
N LYS A 880 13.43 -25.59 5.37
CA LYS A 880 12.76 -24.74 6.36
C LYS A 880 11.56 -25.45 6.99
N ASP A 881 10.76 -26.16 6.18
CA ASP A 881 9.61 -26.94 6.68
C ASP A 881 10.06 -28.13 7.51
N ALA A 882 11.13 -28.82 7.09
CA ALA A 882 11.71 -29.91 7.86
C ALA A 882 12.30 -29.44 9.19
N GLU A 883 12.88 -28.24 9.24
CA GLU A 883 13.34 -27.60 10.48
C GLU A 883 12.16 -27.21 11.40
N ALA A 884 11.06 -26.71 10.84
CA ALA A 884 9.82 -26.44 11.57
C ALA A 884 9.21 -27.72 12.17
N MET A 885 9.09 -28.79 11.39
CA MET A 885 8.64 -30.11 11.85
C MET A 885 9.51 -30.63 13.01
N ALA A 886 10.83 -30.56 12.84
CA ALA A 886 11.78 -30.99 13.87
C ALA A 886 11.65 -30.17 15.15
N GLY A 887 11.54 -28.84 15.03
CA GLY A 887 11.41 -27.99 16.21
C GLY A 887 10.10 -28.17 16.96
N TRP A 888 8.98 -28.50 16.29
CA TRP A 888 7.75 -28.92 16.97
C TRP A 888 7.94 -30.24 17.72
N ILE A 889 8.62 -31.22 17.14
CA ILE A 889 8.93 -32.49 17.83
C ILE A 889 9.72 -32.20 19.12
N LEU A 890 10.71 -31.30 19.05
CA LEU A 890 11.57 -30.97 20.19
C LEU A 890 10.85 -30.20 21.29
N SER A 891 9.85 -29.39 20.95
CA SER A 891 9.05 -28.65 21.94
C SER A 891 8.24 -29.57 22.86
N LEU A 892 7.99 -30.82 22.47
CA LEU A 892 7.31 -31.82 23.31
C LEU A 892 8.07 -32.18 24.61
N SER A 893 9.33 -31.75 24.76
CA SER A 893 10.16 -31.97 25.96
C SER A 893 9.98 -30.91 27.05
N ASP A 894 9.48 -29.72 26.71
CA ASP A 894 9.23 -28.63 27.65
C ASP A 894 7.93 -27.87 27.27
N PRO A 895 6.87 -27.96 28.09
CA PRO A 895 5.61 -27.27 27.84
C PRO A 895 5.70 -25.75 27.73
N ALA A 896 6.76 -25.11 28.25
CA ALA A 896 7.01 -23.68 28.10
C ALA A 896 7.44 -23.29 26.67
N ASN A 897 7.87 -24.26 25.85
CA ASN A 897 8.24 -24.07 24.44
C ASN A 897 7.13 -24.51 23.47
N LEU A 898 5.98 -24.96 23.98
CA LEU A 898 4.77 -25.11 23.17
C LEU A 898 4.26 -23.70 22.80
N PRO A 899 3.67 -23.52 21.60
CA PRO A 899 2.92 -22.29 21.32
C PRO A 899 1.93 -22.05 22.46
N LEU A 900 1.83 -20.79 22.92
CA LEU A 900 0.85 -20.41 23.95
C LEU A 900 -0.52 -20.98 23.58
N LEU A 901 -1.16 -21.67 24.52
CA LEU A 901 -2.49 -22.23 24.31
C LEU A 901 -3.48 -21.10 24.00
N LEU A 902 -4.46 -21.39 23.14
CA LEU A 902 -5.55 -20.47 22.81
C LEU A 902 -6.45 -20.13 24.00
N GLU A 903 -6.25 -20.79 25.14
CA GLU A 903 -6.79 -20.36 26.43
C GLU A 903 -5.74 -20.57 27.51
N GLY A 904 -5.55 -19.57 28.37
CA GLY A 904 -4.51 -19.61 29.39
C GLY A 904 -4.65 -18.54 30.45
N SER A 905 -3.61 -18.42 31.29
CA SER A 905 -3.47 -17.33 32.23
C SER A 905 -2.03 -16.83 32.21
N TYR A 906 -1.87 -15.50 32.11
CA TYR A 906 -0.57 -14.84 32.08
C TYR A 906 -0.40 -13.98 33.33
N GLU A 907 0.76 -14.05 33.97
CA GLU A 907 1.07 -13.27 35.18
C GLU A 907 1.77 -11.96 34.80
N LEU A 908 1.13 -10.83 35.07
CA LEU A 908 1.55 -9.50 34.63
C LEU A 908 2.64 -8.92 35.55
N THR A 909 3.78 -9.59 35.64
CA THR A 909 4.89 -9.19 36.51
C THR A 909 5.82 -8.19 35.82
N LEU A 910 6.20 -7.14 36.56
CA LEU A 910 7.14 -6.11 36.07
C LEU A 910 8.57 -6.44 36.52
N PRO A 911 9.59 -6.31 35.64
CA PRO A 911 11.00 -6.35 36.04
C PRO A 911 11.37 -5.21 36.99
N ALA A 912 12.35 -5.44 37.86
CA ALA A 912 12.83 -4.40 38.78
C ALA A 912 13.61 -3.30 38.00
N ALA A 913 13.25 -2.03 38.25
CA ALA A 913 13.86 -0.82 37.69
C ALA A 913 13.49 -0.46 36.23
N SER A 914 12.22 -0.12 35.98
CA SER A 914 11.85 0.64 34.78
C SER A 914 11.56 2.09 35.15
N GLU A 915 12.22 3.03 34.46
CA GLU A 915 12.02 4.49 34.61
C GLU A 915 10.85 5.02 33.75
N ASN A 916 10.22 4.17 32.92
CA ASN A 916 9.18 4.53 31.95
C ASN A 916 7.91 3.66 32.08
N ILE A 917 6.83 4.01 31.36
CA ILE A 917 5.54 3.31 31.39
C ILE A 917 5.65 1.93 30.71
N PRO A 918 5.54 0.82 31.46
CA PRO A 918 5.65 -0.54 30.90
C PRO A 918 4.32 -1.01 30.31
N VAL A 919 4.34 -1.68 29.14
CA VAL A 919 3.14 -2.26 28.53
C VAL A 919 3.25 -3.77 28.37
N PHE A 920 2.11 -4.46 28.39
CA PHE A 920 1.98 -5.84 27.95
C PHE A 920 1.28 -5.88 26.61
N VAL A 921 1.80 -6.67 25.68
CA VAL A 921 1.23 -6.80 24.34
C VAL A 921 0.85 -8.26 24.10
N PHE A 922 -0.42 -8.47 23.79
CA PHE A 922 -1.04 -9.75 23.49
C PHE A 922 -1.32 -9.76 21.99
N HIS A 923 -0.68 -10.64 21.23
CA HIS A 923 -0.86 -10.71 19.78
C HIS A 923 -1.26 -12.11 19.33
N ALA A 924 -2.27 -12.19 18.47
CA ALA A 924 -2.75 -13.42 17.89
C ALA A 924 -2.93 -13.27 16.38
N SER A 925 -2.56 -14.30 15.61
CA SER A 925 -2.76 -14.30 14.15
C SER A 925 -3.06 -15.69 13.61
N TYR A 926 -3.85 -15.75 12.54
CA TYR A 926 -4.20 -16.98 11.82
C TYR A 926 -4.23 -16.67 10.32
N GLN A 927 -3.71 -17.58 9.52
CA GLN A 927 -3.84 -17.54 8.07
C GLN A 927 -4.80 -18.65 7.66
N ASP A 928 -5.86 -18.31 6.94
CA ASP A 928 -6.81 -19.29 6.45
C ASP A 928 -6.22 -20.17 5.34
N ARG A 929 -7.01 -21.14 4.87
CA ARG A 929 -6.63 -22.08 3.81
C ARG A 929 -7.00 -21.59 2.41
N GLY A 930 -7.50 -20.35 2.25
CA GLY A 930 -8.13 -19.89 1.02
C GLY A 930 -9.56 -20.41 0.84
N ALA A 931 -10.22 -19.95 -0.22
CA ALA A 931 -11.56 -20.42 -0.60
C ALA A 931 -11.66 -20.65 -2.11
N GLY A 932 -11.67 -21.90 -2.55
CA GLY A 932 -11.59 -22.22 -3.98
C GLY A 932 -10.25 -21.74 -4.56
N GLU A 933 -10.29 -20.83 -5.53
CA GLU A 933 -9.09 -20.22 -6.16
C GLU A 933 -8.65 -18.91 -5.47
N HIS A 934 -9.34 -18.48 -4.41
CA HIS A 934 -8.95 -17.27 -3.68
C HIS A 934 -7.79 -17.54 -2.72
N PRO A 935 -6.71 -16.72 -2.74
CA PRO A 935 -5.51 -16.97 -1.95
C PRO A 935 -5.80 -16.90 -0.44
N PRO A 936 -4.97 -17.59 0.37
CA PRO A 936 -5.02 -17.50 1.81
C PRO A 936 -4.95 -16.05 2.33
N LEU A 937 -5.85 -15.67 3.24
CA LEU A 937 -5.81 -14.38 3.92
C LEU A 937 -5.34 -14.55 5.37
N ARG A 938 -4.61 -13.56 5.87
CA ARG A 938 -4.14 -13.54 7.25
C ARG A 938 -4.94 -12.55 8.08
N GLY A 939 -5.58 -13.04 9.13
CA GLY A 939 -6.15 -12.26 10.20
C GLY A 939 -5.16 -12.09 11.35
N ALA A 940 -5.16 -10.94 12.00
CA ALA A 940 -4.37 -10.69 13.20
C ALA A 940 -5.12 -9.75 14.15
N GLN A 941 -4.90 -9.91 15.46
CA GLN A 941 -5.36 -8.96 16.47
C GLN A 941 -4.30 -8.76 17.55
N THR A 942 -4.00 -7.50 17.84
CA THR A 942 -3.12 -7.08 18.92
C THR A 942 -3.92 -6.35 19.99
N LEU A 943 -3.71 -6.73 21.25
CA LEU A 943 -4.26 -6.12 22.45
C LEU A 943 -3.10 -5.57 23.29
N VAL A 944 -3.11 -4.27 23.57
CA VAL A 944 -2.08 -3.60 24.36
C VAL A 944 -2.66 -3.20 25.71
N LEU A 945 -2.08 -3.72 26.80
CA LEU A 945 -2.42 -3.36 28.17
C LEU A 945 -1.35 -2.41 28.73
N ARG A 946 -1.79 -1.27 29.25
CA ARG A 946 -0.92 -0.24 29.88
C ARG A 946 -1.25 -0.09 31.37
N PRO A 947 -0.41 0.56 32.20
CA PRO A 947 -0.75 0.76 33.59
C PRO A 947 -1.94 1.72 33.70
N PRO A 948 -2.75 1.62 34.77
CA PRO A 948 -3.93 2.43 34.95
C PRO A 948 -3.62 3.90 35.28
N MET A 949 -2.35 4.29 35.40
CA MET A 949 -1.96 5.67 35.64
C MET A 949 -1.21 6.20 34.42
N LEU A 950 -1.73 7.27 33.85
CA LEU A 950 -1.17 7.96 32.69
C LEU A 950 -0.83 9.39 33.07
N GLU A 951 0.29 9.90 32.57
CA GLU A 951 0.64 11.31 32.71
C GLU A 951 -0.28 12.16 31.83
N ALA A 952 -0.64 13.36 32.27
CA ALA A 952 -1.62 14.21 31.58
C ALA A 952 -1.11 14.68 30.21
N GLU A 953 0.19 14.92 30.08
CA GLU A 953 0.81 15.31 28.81
C GLU A 953 0.90 14.18 27.78
N GLN A 954 0.52 12.96 28.18
CA GLN A 954 0.41 11.79 27.32
C GLN A 954 -1.04 11.53 26.88
N ALA A 955 -1.98 12.42 27.22
CA ALA A 955 -3.32 12.38 26.66
C ALA A 955 -3.25 12.36 25.12
N ASP A 956 -4.12 11.56 24.48
CA ASP A 956 -4.23 11.43 23.03
C ASP A 956 -4.43 12.78 22.35
N THR A 957 -5.13 13.71 23.01
CA THR A 957 -5.36 15.05 22.45
C THR A 957 -5.45 16.08 23.56
N LEU A 958 -4.84 17.24 23.32
CA LEU A 958 -4.97 18.46 24.10
C LEU A 958 -5.72 19.48 23.25
N SER A 959 -6.80 20.04 23.79
CA SER A 959 -7.56 21.10 23.11
C SER A 959 -6.75 22.41 22.98
N LYS A 960 -7.18 23.31 22.08
CA LYS A 960 -6.53 24.61 21.78
C LYS A 960 -6.21 25.49 23.00
N ASN A 961 -6.92 25.31 24.12
CA ASN A 961 -6.74 26.09 25.36
C ASN A 961 -6.08 25.28 26.50
N ALA A 962 -5.51 24.12 26.17
CA ALA A 962 -4.67 23.32 27.04
C ALA A 962 -3.20 23.43 26.59
N ARG A 963 -2.25 23.40 27.55
CA ARG A 963 -0.82 23.39 27.24
C ARG A 963 -0.02 22.64 28.30
N THR A 964 1.07 22.01 27.88
CA THR A 964 2.02 21.41 28.82
C THR A 964 2.98 22.47 29.35
N VAL A 965 3.19 22.49 30.67
CA VAL A 965 4.13 23.37 31.36
C VAL A 965 5.01 22.56 32.30
N GLN A 966 6.22 23.03 32.58
CA GLN A 966 7.06 22.44 33.61
C GLN A 966 7.02 23.29 34.88
N ARG A 967 6.64 22.68 36.00
CA ARG A 967 6.54 23.34 37.30
C ARG A 967 7.19 22.50 38.38
N SER A 968 7.55 23.12 39.51
CA SER A 968 7.94 22.36 40.70
C SER A 968 6.70 21.99 41.49
N LEU A 969 6.46 20.70 41.66
CA LEU A 969 5.37 20.15 42.46
C LEU A 969 5.98 19.34 43.61
N ASN A 970 5.67 19.73 44.86
CA ASN A 970 6.29 19.17 46.08
C ASN A 970 7.84 19.17 46.07
N GLY A 971 8.45 20.19 45.47
CA GLY A 971 9.91 20.32 45.40
C GLY A 971 10.60 19.46 44.32
N LYS A 972 9.83 18.79 43.45
CA LYS A 972 10.33 18.05 42.30
C LYS A 972 9.83 18.67 40.99
N PRO A 973 10.61 18.63 39.90
CA PRO A 973 10.11 19.04 38.59
C PRO A 973 9.02 18.06 38.10
N ALA A 974 7.88 18.58 37.67
CA ALA A 974 6.74 17.86 37.11
C ALA A 974 6.25 18.56 35.84
N LYS A 975 5.69 17.81 34.90
CA LYS A 975 5.04 18.33 33.70
C LYS A 975 3.53 18.32 33.94
N LEU A 976 2.90 19.47 33.77
CA LEU A 976 1.46 19.62 34.00
C LEU A 976 0.77 20.09 32.73
N CYS A 977 -0.46 19.64 32.52
CA CYS A 977 -1.36 20.19 31.50
C CYS A 977 -2.21 21.30 32.12
N GLU A 978 -1.84 22.55 31.87
CA GLU A 978 -2.64 23.73 32.21
C GLU A 978 -3.80 23.89 31.24
N MET A 979 -4.99 24.12 31.77
CA MET A 979 -6.24 24.17 31.02
C MET A 979 -7.07 25.38 31.43
N LYS A 980 -7.59 26.14 30.46
CA LYS A 980 -8.60 27.19 30.68
C LYS A 980 -10.02 26.59 30.73
N ASP A 981 -11.00 27.41 31.08
CA ASP A 981 -12.42 27.05 30.94
C ASP A 981 -12.74 26.53 29.52
N GLY A 982 -13.48 25.42 29.45
CA GLY A 982 -13.83 24.71 28.22
C GLY A 982 -12.68 23.94 27.56
N ALA A 983 -11.45 24.03 28.07
CA ALA A 983 -10.35 23.21 27.57
C ALA A 983 -10.51 21.76 28.06
N PHE A 984 -10.08 20.81 27.24
CA PHE A 984 -10.11 19.39 27.56
C PHE A 984 -8.81 18.66 27.21
N LEU A 985 -8.63 17.50 27.83
CA LEU A 985 -7.70 16.46 27.44
C LEU A 985 -8.46 15.16 27.15
N THR A 986 -7.97 14.36 26.21
CA THR A 986 -8.70 13.18 25.69
C THR A 986 -7.88 11.91 25.87
N PHE A 987 -8.55 10.82 26.26
CA PHE A 987 -8.01 9.46 26.19
C PHE A 987 -8.92 8.62 25.29
N CYS A 988 -8.41 8.18 24.15
CA CYS A 988 -9.17 7.49 23.14
C CYS A 988 -9.20 5.97 23.38
N ARG A 989 -10.30 5.34 22.97
CA ARG A 989 -10.50 3.87 22.95
C ARG A 989 -10.20 3.19 24.29
N ILE A 990 -10.73 3.73 25.38
CA ILE A 990 -10.63 3.16 26.73
C ILE A 990 -11.72 2.12 26.96
N ASP A 991 -11.32 0.92 27.36
CA ASP A 991 -12.22 -0.06 27.96
C ASP A 991 -12.59 0.39 29.37
N LEU A 992 -13.86 0.72 29.60
CA LEU A 992 -14.34 1.12 30.92
C LEU A 992 -14.71 -0.07 31.83
N THR A 993 -14.53 -1.31 31.35
CA THR A 993 -14.85 -2.51 32.12
C THR A 993 -14.05 -2.54 33.43
N GLY A 994 -14.75 -2.70 34.56
CA GLY A 994 -14.14 -2.69 35.89
C GLY A 994 -13.84 -1.28 36.44
N ILE A 995 -13.67 -0.27 35.57
CA ILE A 995 -13.35 1.09 36.03
C ILE A 995 -14.55 1.70 36.76
N THR A 996 -14.30 2.28 37.93
CA THR A 996 -15.32 2.88 38.80
C THR A 996 -15.17 4.40 38.96
N ALA A 997 -13.95 4.90 38.83
CA ALA A 997 -13.63 6.32 38.95
C ALA A 997 -12.32 6.66 38.23
N LEU A 998 -12.13 7.95 37.95
CA LEU A 998 -10.82 8.52 37.66
C LEU A 998 -10.32 9.22 38.92
N GLU A 999 -9.08 8.99 39.30
CA GLU A 999 -8.35 9.79 40.27
C GLU A 999 -7.37 10.68 39.51
N VAL A 1000 -7.55 11.98 39.60
CA VAL A 1000 -6.80 12.97 38.84
C VAL A 1000 -5.99 13.80 39.82
N PHE A 1001 -4.70 13.93 39.60
CA PHE A 1001 -3.94 14.92 40.36
C PHE A 1001 -4.06 16.28 39.68
N ALA A 1002 -4.74 17.20 40.36
CA ALA A 1002 -5.03 18.52 39.85
C ALA A 1002 -4.50 19.60 40.81
N ASP A 1003 -3.96 20.65 40.25
CA ASP A 1003 -3.63 21.90 40.93
C ASP A 1003 -4.54 23.01 40.37
N THR A 1004 -5.45 23.51 41.20
CA THR A 1004 -6.27 24.67 40.84
C THR A 1004 -5.88 25.92 41.64
N PRO A 1005 -5.58 27.04 40.97
CA PRO A 1005 -5.35 28.31 41.64
C PRO A 1005 -6.64 29.12 41.86
N LEU A 1006 -7.80 28.65 41.36
CA LEU A 1006 -9.04 29.43 41.29
C LEU A 1006 -10.22 28.71 41.96
N GLU A 1007 -10.97 29.45 42.79
CA GLU A 1007 -12.19 28.96 43.42
C GLU A 1007 -13.29 28.70 42.38
N GLY A 1008 -14.07 27.63 42.57
CA GLY A 1008 -15.17 27.25 41.68
C GLY A 1008 -14.78 26.43 40.45
N SER A 1009 -13.49 26.09 40.29
CA SER A 1009 -13.03 25.21 39.22
C SER A 1009 -13.51 23.77 39.43
N LYS A 1010 -13.97 23.12 38.35
CA LYS A 1010 -14.36 21.70 38.34
C LYS A 1010 -13.77 20.98 37.13
N LEU A 1011 -13.69 19.66 37.24
CA LEU A 1011 -13.47 18.76 36.11
C LEU A 1011 -14.74 18.00 35.81
N GLU A 1012 -15.11 17.93 34.54
CA GLU A 1012 -16.18 17.10 34.03
C GLU A 1012 -15.58 16.00 33.16
N LEU A 1013 -16.02 14.76 33.36
CA LEU A 1013 -15.70 13.64 32.49
C LEU A 1013 -16.83 13.49 31.47
N HIS A 1014 -16.52 13.74 30.20
CA HIS A 1014 -17.43 13.59 29.07
C HIS A 1014 -17.05 12.35 28.25
N ILE A 1015 -18.03 11.76 27.56
CA ILE A 1015 -17.87 10.54 26.75
C ILE A 1015 -18.20 10.85 25.30
N GLY A 1016 -17.35 10.37 24.38
CA GLY A 1016 -17.53 10.43 22.92
C GLY A 1016 -17.15 11.78 22.30
N SER A 1017 -17.46 12.90 22.95
CA SER A 1017 -17.00 14.23 22.55
C SER A 1017 -16.82 15.16 23.76
N PRO A 1018 -16.14 16.32 23.61
CA PRO A 1018 -15.97 17.32 24.68
C PRO A 1018 -17.28 17.96 25.15
N GLU A 1019 -18.28 18.02 24.27
CA GLU A 1019 -19.66 18.44 24.58
C GLU A 1019 -20.59 17.24 24.76
N GLY A 1020 -20.01 16.05 24.90
CA GLY A 1020 -20.70 14.79 24.98
C GLY A 1020 -21.47 14.60 26.28
N ARG A 1021 -21.93 13.38 26.51
CA ARG A 1021 -22.65 13.09 27.76
C ARG A 1021 -21.67 13.13 28.93
N ILE A 1022 -22.01 13.88 29.97
CA ILE A 1022 -21.26 13.92 31.23
C ILE A 1022 -21.45 12.59 31.96
N ALA A 1023 -20.35 11.87 32.16
CA ALA A 1023 -20.28 10.65 32.95
C ALA A 1023 -19.75 10.88 34.38
N GLY A 1024 -19.24 12.07 34.69
CA GLY A 1024 -18.82 12.38 36.06
C GLY A 1024 -18.40 13.83 36.24
N THR A 1025 -18.39 14.31 37.48
CA THR A 1025 -17.94 15.66 37.81
C THR A 1025 -17.24 15.67 39.15
N ALA A 1026 -16.19 16.46 39.29
CA ALA A 1026 -15.56 16.73 40.58
C ALA A 1026 -15.17 18.20 40.72
N SER A 1027 -15.47 18.78 41.88
CA SER A 1027 -14.99 20.12 42.25
C SER A 1027 -13.53 20.07 42.69
N LEU A 1028 -12.77 21.10 42.33
CA LEU A 1028 -11.35 21.19 42.65
C LEU A 1028 -11.10 22.14 43.82
N GLN A 1029 -10.13 21.81 44.67
CA GLN A 1029 -9.72 22.68 45.77
C GLN A 1029 -8.21 22.55 46.03
N GLY A 1030 -7.43 23.53 45.56
CA GLY A 1030 -5.98 23.54 45.69
C GLY A 1030 -5.28 22.42 44.90
N ALA A 1031 -4.07 22.05 45.34
CA ALA A 1031 -3.27 20.99 44.74
C ALA A 1031 -3.47 19.65 45.44
N GLY A 1032 -3.88 18.62 44.71
CA GLY A 1032 -4.00 17.26 45.23
C GLY A 1032 -4.78 16.30 44.31
N PRO A 1033 -4.89 15.03 44.71
CA PRO A 1033 -5.71 14.05 44.01
C PRO A 1033 -7.21 14.35 44.23
N VAL A 1034 -7.97 14.35 43.15
CA VAL A 1034 -9.43 14.45 43.14
C VAL A 1034 -10.02 13.20 42.49
N SER A 1035 -11.15 12.71 42.99
CA SER A 1035 -11.83 11.55 42.40
C SER A 1035 -13.09 11.97 41.65
N ILE A 1036 -13.21 11.52 40.41
CA ILE A 1036 -14.40 11.65 39.56
C ILE A 1036 -15.03 10.26 39.45
N ALA A 1037 -16.14 10.04 40.14
CA ALA A 1037 -16.91 8.81 40.00
C ALA A 1037 -17.54 8.71 38.61
N ILE A 1038 -17.51 7.53 38.00
CA ILE A 1038 -18.14 7.30 36.70
C ILE A 1038 -19.59 6.83 36.90
N ASP A 1039 -20.53 7.64 36.43
CA ASP A 1039 -21.93 7.26 36.28
C ASP A 1039 -22.08 6.23 35.15
N ARG A 1040 -22.20 4.95 35.53
CA ARG A 1040 -22.35 3.86 34.56
C ARG A 1040 -23.66 3.92 33.78
N SER A 1041 -24.69 4.62 34.26
CA SER A 1041 -25.91 4.84 33.47
C SER A 1041 -25.68 5.79 32.29
N ALA A 1042 -24.53 6.49 32.29
CA ALA A 1042 -24.08 7.34 31.21
C ALA A 1042 -23.33 6.59 30.10
N LEU A 1043 -22.95 5.33 30.31
CA LEU A 1043 -22.10 4.57 29.40
C LEU A 1043 -22.91 3.65 28.47
N PRO A 1044 -22.43 3.42 27.23
CA PRO A 1044 -22.94 2.35 26.38
C PRO A 1044 -22.82 0.97 27.06
N THR A 1045 -23.83 0.12 26.87
CA THR A 1045 -23.90 -1.23 27.48
C THR A 1045 -23.33 -2.33 26.58
N ASP A 1046 -22.90 -1.98 25.38
CA ASP A 1046 -22.40 -2.91 24.35
C ASP A 1046 -20.93 -3.33 24.53
N GLY A 1047 -20.23 -2.73 25.50
CA GLY A 1047 -18.82 -2.99 25.74
C GLY A 1047 -17.89 -2.38 24.69
N SER A 1048 -18.36 -1.39 23.93
CA SER A 1048 -17.52 -0.60 23.02
C SER A 1048 -16.47 0.20 23.80
N LEU A 1049 -15.28 0.36 23.20
CA LEU A 1049 -14.24 1.23 23.74
C LEU A 1049 -14.71 2.69 23.65
N GLN A 1050 -14.41 3.49 24.67
CA GLN A 1050 -14.90 4.86 24.80
C GLN A 1050 -13.78 5.89 24.68
N ASP A 1051 -14.07 6.99 24.00
CA ASP A 1051 -13.22 8.18 24.05
C ASP A 1051 -13.65 9.03 25.26
N LEU A 1052 -12.70 9.33 26.14
CA LEU A 1052 -12.92 10.01 27.42
C LEU A 1052 -12.32 11.40 27.39
N TYR A 1053 -13.13 12.40 27.71
CA TYR A 1053 -12.74 13.81 27.73
C TYR A 1053 -12.77 14.33 29.16
N LEU A 1054 -11.65 14.80 29.69
CA LEU A 1054 -11.61 15.56 30.94
C LEU A 1054 -11.66 17.04 30.59
N VAL A 1055 -12.81 17.67 30.86
CA VAL A 1055 -13.11 19.07 30.52
C VAL A 1055 -12.95 19.93 31.77
N ALA A 1056 -12.17 21.00 31.69
CA ALA A 1056 -12.01 21.99 32.73
C ALA A 1056 -13.13 23.03 32.64
N VAL A 1057 -13.80 23.32 33.76
CA VAL A 1057 -14.91 24.28 33.80
C VAL A 1057 -14.75 25.25 34.97
N ASN A 1058 -14.92 26.54 34.69
CA ASN A 1058 -15.04 27.61 35.67
C ASN A 1058 -15.92 28.75 35.13
N GLU A 1059 -17.16 28.83 35.61
CA GLU A 1059 -18.17 29.79 35.14
C GLU A 1059 -17.82 31.27 35.39
N LYS A 1060 -16.80 31.56 36.22
CA LYS A 1060 -16.42 32.91 36.62
C LYS A 1060 -15.13 33.42 35.95
N GLU A 1061 -14.33 32.54 35.37
CA GLU A 1061 -13.03 32.90 34.79
C GLU A 1061 -12.71 32.01 33.59
N SER A 1062 -12.71 32.62 32.40
CA SER A 1062 -12.43 31.95 31.13
C SER A 1062 -11.09 32.35 30.49
N SER A 1063 -10.43 33.39 31.01
CA SER A 1063 -9.23 33.96 30.39
C SER A 1063 -7.92 33.32 30.88
N LYS A 1064 -7.90 32.80 32.10
CA LYS A 1064 -6.75 32.19 32.78
C LYS A 1064 -6.87 30.67 32.85
N ALA A 1065 -5.75 30.00 33.14
CA ALA A 1065 -5.77 28.57 33.46
C ALA A 1065 -6.53 28.34 34.77
N VAL A 1066 -7.53 27.46 34.72
CA VAL A 1066 -8.42 27.14 35.85
C VAL A 1066 -7.98 25.86 36.56
N VAL A 1067 -7.20 25.01 35.88
CA VAL A 1067 -6.61 23.80 36.44
C VAL A 1067 -5.29 23.46 35.75
N ALA A 1068 -4.37 22.81 36.45
CA ALA A 1068 -3.21 22.13 35.91
C ALA A 1068 -3.25 20.65 36.34
N ILE A 1069 -3.22 19.72 35.40
CA ILE A 1069 -3.34 18.28 35.67
C ILE A 1069 -1.95 17.62 35.50
N ASP A 1070 -1.53 16.83 36.48
CA ASP A 1070 -0.25 16.09 36.48
C ASP A 1070 -0.46 14.70 35.85
N TRP A 1071 -1.31 13.89 36.46
CA TRP A 1071 -1.63 12.54 35.99
C TRP A 1071 -3.09 12.19 36.21
N VAL A 1072 -3.53 11.17 35.48
CA VAL A 1072 -4.87 10.57 35.54
C VAL A 1072 -4.72 9.08 35.81
N LYS A 1073 -5.38 8.59 36.87
CA LYS A 1073 -5.40 7.20 37.28
C LYS A 1073 -6.81 6.61 37.18
N PHE A 1074 -6.95 5.58 36.36
CA PHE A 1074 -8.15 4.79 36.20
C PHE A 1074 -8.29 3.79 37.35
N LYS A 1075 -9.30 3.97 38.22
CA LYS A 1075 -9.55 3.08 39.37
C LYS A 1075 -10.32 1.84 38.90
N MET A 1076 -9.60 0.73 38.76
CA MET A 1076 -10.12 -0.60 38.42
C MET A 1076 -10.70 -1.35 39.62
#